data_AF-A0A9Q9IVM4-F1
#
_entry.id   AF-A0A9Q9IVM4-F1
#
_cell.length_a   1.000
_cell.length_b   1.000
_cell.length_c   1.000
_cell.angle_alpha   90.00
_cell.angle_beta   90.00
_cell.angle_gamma   90.00
#
_symmetry.space_group_name_H-M   'P 1'
#
loop_
_entity.id
_entity.type
_entity.pdbx_description
1 polymer ?
#
loop_
_entity_poly.entity_id
_entity_poly.type
_entity_poly.pdbx_seq_one_letter_code
_entity_poly.pdbx_strand_id
1 'polypeptide(L)'
;MLRRLLILCGWTLLSTVAYAQKVNPYVWVQLGAPAANTVLTAPASVVVSASAGTIDDGVNVSSITLYQGGAAIAQVGYKESISFVVNGLQPGTYNFSARATSDHGGSATTPTRAVSVVAAGDKPPSISLYDAIGGPFFAPAIVGLEANASDSDGNVVQVDYFADGNAIGSSTISPYYLSWTGAPAGGHSITARATDNNGKQTTSAPLSVTVEQSVITGNIDGVAAAQGGPYSIGGWACSTGRNTSVDVHVYLGGPAGSGTFFTAVTANQASDAAIAGACRAQGSAYRFSIPLDAAARQRYANQAIYIHGISPVGGGNNLLANSGIFKVPAPASVARRYVYDEYERLCKTIEPETGATVVDYDTAGNIGWTAGGLSLPELHNCNREEALASGRVVLRNYDVRNRLSWLSFPDKNGDQRWKYTPDGLPARIETNTTDGGGKVVVNTYSYNKRRLLTGEGTDGWTSLMVGYAYDANGALARLLYPSSLLVDYAPNALGQPTQVGSFAYGIRYHPNGAVAQFTYGNGVVHSMSMNVRQLPAVVSDSGVQQYQYSYDPNDNVTAILDQTQGDTYSRTLEYDARNRLKVAASPSFGGNGVHRYSYDGQDNLRTHATGTTSYDYYYDSANRLTNLTETTTGASVVGLGYDAQGNLTNKNGQAYSFTLGNQLRSVVGKQWYAYDGYGRRVIACGSGPCTYQLYSQAGALLYTQDARKSIDTDYLYLAGSVVATRARPAAGGAETVTYQHTDALGSPVATTNAAGQVVERTQYEPYGAAIGKTVDGIGYTGHAMDGGTGLIYMQQRYYDPAIPRFLSVDPMTVDTTSGANVNRYWYAANNPYRFTDPDGRCEKPTGSNICASGGYSGSTPQGGAAGEKRSASAGFAATSSNNGFVSAFTDRNWLTGDGSLTDFGAIAHDVWYPLLDMPEGAGFKLAGGGLMAVRLGRMGEDAVRAAYDIGGKEFFVLNGRLRMPDGINWTLGTISEVKNTQSLSYTRQLRDYVSFSKANGLDFYLYVRPGAKISAPLRQAEAAGDIVIKDIP
;
A
#
# COMPACT_ATOMS: atom_id res chain seq x y z
N MET A 1 -101.72 106.27 -47.34
CA MET A 1 -103.11 105.87 -47.01
C MET A 1 -103.57 104.84 -48.04
N LEU A 2 -104.42 103.89 -47.62
CA LEU A 2 -105.30 103.03 -48.46
C LEU A 2 -104.68 102.07 -49.52
N ARG A 3 -105.35 100.89 -49.62
CA ARG A 3 -105.39 99.90 -50.74
C ARG A 3 -104.06 99.18 -51.08
N ARG A 4 -103.96 97.84 -51.08
CA ARG A 4 -104.73 96.73 -51.72
C ARG A 4 -104.55 96.62 -53.23
N LEU A 5 -104.33 95.38 -53.71
CA LEU A 5 -104.79 94.68 -54.93
C LEU A 5 -103.93 93.40 -55.07
N LEU A 6 -104.36 92.18 -55.47
CA LEU A 6 -105.65 91.48 -55.70
C LEU A 6 -105.34 89.94 -55.49
N ILE A 7 -106.11 88.87 -55.78
CA ILE A 7 -107.39 88.68 -56.51
C ILE A 7 -108.44 87.94 -55.62
N LEU A 8 -108.81 86.69 -55.95
CA LEU A 8 -109.98 85.89 -55.52
C LEU A 8 -109.63 84.36 -55.64
N CYS A 9 -110.37 83.34 -55.17
CA CYS A 9 -111.74 83.24 -54.62
C CYS A 9 -111.98 81.96 -53.74
N GLY A 10 -113.03 81.97 -52.89
CA GLY A 10 -113.85 80.82 -52.43
C GLY A 10 -113.64 80.33 -50.98
N TRP A 11 -114.52 80.48 -49.96
CA TRP A 11 -115.96 80.13 -49.73
C TRP A 11 -116.20 78.65 -49.31
N THR A 12 -116.94 78.25 -48.23
CA THR A 12 -117.72 78.99 -47.19
C THR A 12 -118.23 78.13 -45.98
N LEU A 13 -118.36 78.73 -44.77
CA LEU A 13 -119.38 78.52 -43.68
C LEU A 13 -119.41 77.16 -42.89
N LEU A 14 -119.92 77.00 -41.62
CA LEU A 14 -120.49 77.91 -40.59
C LEU A 14 -120.52 77.29 -39.14
N SER A 15 -120.48 78.13 -38.09
CA SER A 15 -121.08 77.97 -36.71
C SER A 15 -120.60 76.83 -35.76
N THR A 16 -120.66 76.91 -34.40
CA THR A 16 -121.08 77.98 -33.45
C THR A 16 -120.39 77.90 -32.07
N VAL A 17 -120.42 79.05 -31.36
CA VAL A 17 -120.11 79.39 -29.95
C VAL A 17 -120.22 78.28 -28.86
N ALA A 18 -119.27 78.29 -27.91
CA ALA A 18 -119.45 77.88 -26.50
C ALA A 18 -118.53 78.70 -25.56
N TYR A 19 -118.84 78.76 -24.26
CA TYR A 19 -118.23 79.67 -23.26
C TYR A 19 -117.69 78.89 -22.04
N ALA A 20 -116.47 79.20 -21.58
CA ALA A 20 -115.92 78.68 -20.32
C ALA A 20 -114.87 79.66 -19.74
N GLN A 21 -114.96 79.95 -18.43
CA GLN A 21 -114.02 80.85 -17.75
C GLN A 21 -112.70 80.14 -17.44
N LYS A 22 -111.58 80.87 -17.59
CA LYS A 22 -110.23 80.39 -17.26
C LYS A 22 -109.76 81.06 -15.96
N VAL A 23 -109.82 80.33 -14.84
CA VAL A 23 -109.29 80.80 -13.56
C VAL A 23 -107.75 80.83 -13.62
N ASN A 24 -107.16 81.92 -13.17
CA ASN A 24 -105.70 82.13 -13.20
C ASN A 24 -105.09 81.73 -11.83
N PRO A 25 -103.95 81.02 -11.76
CA PRO A 25 -103.38 80.58 -10.49
C PRO A 25 -102.61 81.71 -9.79
N TYR A 26 -103.10 82.14 -8.62
CA TYR A 26 -102.59 83.25 -7.80
C TYR A 26 -101.19 83.04 -7.14
N VAL A 27 -100.39 82.04 -7.54
CA VAL A 27 -99.13 81.67 -6.86
C VAL A 27 -98.08 81.14 -7.84
N TRP A 28 -96.81 81.45 -7.59
CA TRP A 28 -95.63 80.94 -8.31
C TRP A 28 -94.68 80.19 -7.38
N VAL A 29 -93.81 79.32 -7.94
CA VAL A 29 -92.76 78.60 -7.21
C VAL A 29 -91.53 78.38 -8.09
N GLN A 30 -90.34 78.46 -7.51
CA GLN A 30 -89.05 78.23 -8.18
C GLN A 30 -88.14 77.35 -7.32
N LEU A 31 -87.42 76.41 -7.95
CA LEU A 31 -86.36 75.64 -7.29
C LEU A 31 -85.07 76.48 -7.22
N GLY A 32 -84.60 76.74 -6.01
CA GLY A 32 -83.30 77.38 -5.74
C GLY A 32 -82.18 76.37 -5.94
N ALA A 33 -82.19 75.31 -5.15
CA ALA A 33 -81.23 74.20 -5.20
C ALA A 33 -81.94 72.84 -5.32
N PRO A 34 -81.31 71.80 -5.87
CA PRO A 34 -79.97 71.79 -6.50
C PRO A 34 -79.96 72.48 -7.87
N ALA A 35 -78.77 72.75 -8.41
CA ALA A 35 -78.62 73.22 -9.79
C ALA A 35 -79.03 72.13 -10.79
N ALA A 36 -79.41 72.51 -12.01
CA ALA A 36 -79.68 71.53 -13.05
C ALA A 36 -78.40 70.74 -13.39
N ASN A 37 -78.53 69.43 -13.58
CA ASN A 37 -77.44 68.51 -13.93
C ASN A 37 -76.30 68.44 -12.89
N THR A 38 -76.60 68.62 -11.59
CA THR A 38 -75.61 68.38 -10.52
C THR A 38 -75.21 66.91 -10.49
N VAL A 39 -73.90 66.64 -10.41
CA VAL A 39 -73.33 65.29 -10.26
C VAL A 39 -72.56 65.21 -8.94
N LEU A 40 -72.76 64.12 -8.19
CA LEU A 40 -72.15 63.87 -6.88
C LEU A 40 -71.63 62.42 -6.80
N THR A 41 -70.74 62.12 -5.85
CA THR A 41 -70.21 60.75 -5.63
C THR A 41 -70.80 60.16 -4.35
N ALA A 42 -71.19 58.88 -4.38
CA ALA A 42 -71.78 58.18 -3.25
C ALA A 42 -70.77 57.92 -2.11
N PRO A 43 -71.19 57.94 -0.83
CA PRO A 43 -72.51 58.37 -0.34
C PRO A 43 -72.65 59.89 -0.38
N ALA A 44 -73.67 60.39 -1.10
CA ALA A 44 -73.84 61.82 -1.34
C ALA A 44 -74.90 62.46 -0.43
N SER A 45 -74.76 63.76 -0.17
CA SER A 45 -75.81 64.61 0.40
C SER A 45 -76.08 65.81 -0.51
N VAL A 46 -77.34 66.20 -0.64
CA VAL A 46 -77.75 67.32 -1.50
C VAL A 46 -78.75 68.24 -0.80
N VAL A 47 -78.58 69.55 -0.97
CA VAL A 47 -79.53 70.57 -0.49
C VAL A 47 -80.59 70.79 -1.56
N VAL A 48 -81.85 70.63 -1.17
CA VAL A 48 -83.02 70.94 -1.99
C VAL A 48 -83.71 72.15 -1.38
N SER A 49 -83.90 73.22 -2.16
CA SER A 49 -84.54 74.44 -1.69
C SER A 49 -85.44 75.07 -2.75
N ALA A 50 -86.49 75.74 -2.31
CA ALA A 50 -87.43 76.42 -3.18
C ALA A 50 -87.93 77.72 -2.54
N SER A 51 -88.29 78.69 -3.39
CA SER A 51 -89.00 79.89 -3.01
C SER A 51 -90.33 79.98 -3.77
N ALA A 52 -91.31 80.67 -3.18
CA ALA A 52 -92.64 80.86 -3.73
C ALA A 52 -93.21 82.21 -3.30
N GLY A 53 -94.14 82.74 -4.08
CA GLY A 53 -94.82 83.98 -3.80
C GLY A 53 -96.14 84.09 -4.55
N THR A 54 -96.89 85.14 -4.26
CA THR A 54 -98.18 85.46 -4.90
C THR A 54 -98.01 86.66 -5.84
N ILE A 55 -99.09 87.09 -6.51
CA ILE A 55 -99.06 88.15 -7.54
C ILE A 55 -100.13 89.25 -7.30
N ASP A 56 -101.00 89.07 -6.30
CA ASP A 56 -102.08 89.98 -5.95
C ASP A 56 -102.05 90.28 -4.44
N ASP A 57 -102.25 91.55 -4.08
CA ASP A 57 -102.22 92.00 -2.68
C ASP A 57 -103.33 91.33 -1.85
N GLY A 58 -102.95 90.73 -0.73
CA GLY A 58 -103.85 90.05 0.20
C GLY A 58 -103.93 88.53 0.06
N VAL A 59 -103.25 87.93 -0.91
CA VAL A 59 -103.13 86.46 -1.07
C VAL A 59 -101.77 86.00 -0.53
N ASN A 60 -101.73 84.97 0.32
CA ASN A 60 -100.49 84.44 0.90
C ASN A 60 -100.16 83.04 0.35
N VAL A 61 -98.88 82.65 0.38
CA VAL A 61 -98.44 81.26 0.16
C VAL A 61 -98.85 80.42 1.37
N SER A 62 -99.90 79.59 1.24
CA SER A 62 -100.36 78.71 2.33
C SER A 62 -99.38 77.57 2.60
N SER A 63 -98.71 77.03 1.57
CA SER A 63 -97.62 76.08 1.76
C SER A 63 -96.63 76.01 0.61
N ILE A 64 -95.42 75.54 0.91
CA ILE A 64 -94.44 75.03 -0.07
C ILE A 64 -94.08 73.60 0.32
N THR A 65 -94.15 72.67 -0.62
CA THR A 65 -93.77 71.26 -0.46
C THR A 65 -92.65 70.92 -1.43
N LEU A 66 -91.56 70.33 -0.93
CA LEU A 66 -90.48 69.72 -1.72
C LEU A 66 -90.78 68.25 -1.97
N TYR A 67 -90.42 67.75 -3.16
CA TYR A 67 -90.64 66.38 -3.59
C TYR A 67 -89.35 65.75 -4.13
N GLN A 68 -89.22 64.43 -3.92
CA GLN A 68 -88.24 63.55 -4.55
C GLN A 68 -88.99 62.43 -5.25
N GLY A 69 -88.81 62.28 -6.57
CA GLY A 69 -89.47 61.22 -7.35
C GLY A 69 -91.00 61.24 -7.33
N GLY A 70 -91.62 62.36 -6.95
CA GLY A 70 -93.07 62.50 -6.76
C GLY A 70 -93.57 62.28 -5.33
N ALA A 71 -92.74 61.78 -4.41
CA ALA A 71 -93.06 61.71 -2.98
C ALA A 71 -92.64 63.01 -2.27
N ALA A 72 -93.46 63.51 -1.34
CA ALA A 72 -93.13 64.70 -0.55
C ALA A 72 -92.03 64.39 0.48
N ILE A 73 -90.97 65.21 0.52
CA ILE A 73 -89.82 65.04 1.43
C ILE A 73 -89.76 66.10 2.53
N ALA A 74 -90.35 67.29 2.31
CA ALA A 74 -90.47 68.35 3.30
C ALA A 74 -91.62 69.30 2.92
N GLN A 75 -92.33 69.84 3.91
CA GLN A 75 -93.37 70.84 3.70
C GLN A 75 -93.28 71.93 4.77
N VAL A 76 -93.59 73.17 4.38
CA VAL A 76 -93.74 74.31 5.29
C VAL A 76 -95.03 75.06 4.97
N GLY A 77 -95.74 75.53 6.00
CA GLY A 77 -96.91 76.40 5.85
C GLY A 77 -96.53 77.88 6.04
N TYR A 78 -97.25 78.78 5.38
CA TYR A 78 -97.13 80.25 5.55
C TYR A 78 -95.69 80.79 5.53
N LYS A 79 -94.89 80.35 4.55
CA LYS A 79 -93.54 80.87 4.26
C LYS A 79 -93.27 80.92 2.76
N GLU A 80 -92.48 81.92 2.36
CA GLU A 80 -92.03 82.17 0.99
C GLU A 80 -90.80 81.35 0.57
N SER A 81 -90.21 80.57 1.48
CA SER A 81 -89.12 79.64 1.15
C SER A 81 -89.02 78.43 2.07
N ILE A 82 -88.39 77.38 1.54
CA ILE A 82 -88.08 76.11 2.22
C ILE A 82 -86.69 75.61 1.79
N SER A 83 -85.96 74.98 2.70
CA SER A 83 -84.68 74.31 2.42
C SER A 83 -84.58 73.02 3.24
N PHE A 84 -84.09 71.95 2.64
CA PHE A 84 -83.98 70.62 3.24
C PHE A 84 -82.72 69.90 2.71
N VAL A 85 -82.12 69.02 3.52
CA VAL A 85 -80.92 68.27 3.12
C VAL A 85 -81.26 66.78 3.05
N VAL A 86 -81.18 66.21 1.85
CA VAL A 86 -81.29 64.77 1.65
C VAL A 86 -79.90 64.16 1.77
N ASN A 87 -79.73 63.21 2.70
CA ASN A 87 -78.44 62.60 3.03
C ASN A 87 -78.39 61.12 2.63
N GLY A 88 -77.17 60.58 2.44
CA GLY A 88 -76.95 59.15 2.24
C GLY A 88 -77.37 58.61 0.87
N LEU A 89 -77.48 59.48 -0.14
CA LEU A 89 -77.85 59.10 -1.50
C LEU A 89 -76.83 58.12 -2.09
N GLN A 90 -77.34 56.98 -2.54
CA GLN A 90 -76.58 55.91 -3.21
C GLN A 90 -76.49 56.18 -4.73
N PRO A 91 -75.66 55.45 -5.50
CA PRO A 91 -75.55 55.66 -6.94
C PRO A 91 -76.91 55.53 -7.65
N GLY A 92 -77.26 56.51 -8.49
CA GLY A 92 -78.57 56.64 -9.13
C GLY A 92 -78.95 58.09 -9.43
N THR A 93 -80.05 58.29 -10.17
CA THR A 93 -80.55 59.63 -10.53
C THR A 93 -81.78 59.99 -9.70
N TYR A 94 -81.72 61.14 -9.02
CA TYR A 94 -82.76 61.64 -8.12
C TYR A 94 -83.39 62.91 -8.72
N ASN A 95 -84.71 62.89 -8.87
CA ASN A 95 -85.48 63.99 -9.47
C ASN A 95 -86.19 64.80 -8.38
N PHE A 96 -85.89 66.09 -8.28
CA PHE A 96 -86.44 67.00 -7.27
C PHE A 96 -87.34 68.07 -7.89
N SER A 97 -88.47 68.35 -7.26
CA SER A 97 -89.40 69.42 -7.64
C SER A 97 -90.04 70.06 -6.41
N ALA A 98 -90.64 71.25 -6.57
CA ALA A 98 -91.39 71.92 -5.51
C ALA A 98 -92.80 72.30 -5.99
N ARG A 99 -93.77 72.28 -5.07
CA ARG A 99 -95.14 72.76 -5.30
C ARG A 99 -95.50 73.79 -4.24
N ALA A 100 -96.08 74.91 -4.66
CA ALA A 100 -96.69 75.89 -3.76
C ALA A 100 -98.22 75.88 -3.87
N THR A 101 -98.87 76.30 -2.80
CA THR A 101 -100.31 76.59 -2.73
C THR A 101 -100.53 77.97 -2.15
N SER A 102 -101.59 78.68 -2.56
CA SER A 102 -102.07 79.88 -1.86
C SER A 102 -103.15 79.55 -0.83
N ASP A 103 -103.42 80.47 0.07
CA ASP A 103 -104.57 80.44 0.99
C ASP A 103 -105.92 80.51 0.24
N HIS A 104 -105.92 81.09 -0.96
CA HIS A 104 -107.07 81.13 -1.88
C HIS A 104 -107.10 79.96 -2.91
N GLY A 105 -106.41 78.85 -2.63
CA GLY A 105 -106.54 77.59 -3.38
C GLY A 105 -105.82 77.52 -4.74
N GLY A 106 -105.09 78.56 -5.15
CA GLY A 106 -104.20 78.50 -6.30
C GLY A 106 -103.00 77.57 -6.05
N SER A 107 -102.41 76.99 -7.10
CA SER A 107 -101.22 76.14 -6.96
C SER A 107 -100.34 76.14 -8.21
N ALA A 108 -99.03 76.11 -8.01
CA ALA A 108 -98.02 76.00 -9.05
C ALA A 108 -96.96 74.95 -8.65
N THR A 109 -96.34 74.29 -9.64
CA THR A 109 -95.31 73.26 -9.44
C THR A 109 -94.13 73.49 -10.37
N THR A 110 -92.89 73.31 -9.89
CA THR A 110 -91.68 73.43 -10.71
C THR A 110 -91.52 72.22 -11.64
N PRO A 111 -90.82 72.36 -12.78
CA PRO A 111 -90.19 71.23 -13.45
C PRO A 111 -89.26 70.47 -12.49
N THR A 112 -89.06 69.18 -12.74
CA THR A 112 -88.12 68.34 -12.00
C THR A 112 -86.68 68.63 -12.43
N ARG A 113 -85.77 68.85 -11.46
CA ARG A 113 -84.31 68.86 -11.69
C ARG A 113 -83.72 67.51 -11.30
N ALA A 114 -82.93 66.92 -12.20
CA ALA A 114 -82.18 65.70 -11.95
C ALA A 114 -80.84 65.99 -11.27
N VAL A 115 -80.49 65.15 -10.29
CA VAL A 115 -79.15 65.01 -9.69
C VAL A 115 -78.71 63.57 -9.92
N SER A 116 -77.52 63.36 -10.49
CA SER A 116 -76.96 62.01 -10.66
C SER A 116 -75.86 61.76 -9.65
N VAL A 117 -76.01 60.70 -8.87
CA VAL A 117 -74.98 60.20 -7.95
C VAL A 117 -74.26 59.04 -8.61
N VAL A 118 -72.94 59.07 -8.65
CA VAL A 118 -72.09 58.01 -9.20
C VAL A 118 -71.38 57.23 -8.09
N ALA A 119 -70.98 55.99 -8.38
CA ALA A 119 -70.17 55.19 -7.46
C ALA A 119 -68.74 55.76 -7.33
N ALA A 120 -68.08 55.47 -6.21
CA ALA A 120 -66.63 55.67 -6.10
C ALA A 120 -65.88 54.75 -7.08
N GLY A 121 -64.80 55.26 -7.68
CA GLY A 121 -64.01 54.53 -8.67
C GLY A 121 -63.03 53.56 -8.02
N ASP A 122 -63.34 52.28 -8.16
CA ASP A 122 -62.52 51.09 -7.88
C ASP A 122 -61.07 51.22 -8.39
N LYS A 123 -60.09 51.33 -7.48
CA LYS A 123 -58.66 51.51 -7.79
C LYS A 123 -57.92 50.16 -7.83
N PRO A 124 -56.93 49.99 -8.73
CA PRO A 124 -56.12 48.78 -8.78
C PRO A 124 -55.13 48.71 -7.61
N PRO A 125 -54.70 47.50 -7.20
CA PRO A 125 -53.77 47.31 -6.08
C PRO A 125 -52.38 47.84 -6.40
N SER A 126 -51.60 48.15 -5.38
CA SER A 126 -50.15 48.39 -5.46
C SER A 126 -49.37 47.08 -5.34
N ILE A 127 -48.24 46.96 -6.04
CA ILE A 127 -47.30 45.83 -5.87
C ILE A 127 -45.85 46.23 -6.19
N SER A 128 -44.91 45.72 -5.40
CA SER A 128 -43.47 45.71 -5.68
C SER A 128 -42.84 44.35 -5.34
N LEU A 129 -41.84 43.92 -6.10
CA LEU A 129 -40.97 42.80 -5.73
C LEU A 129 -39.85 43.26 -4.78
N TYR A 130 -39.43 42.37 -3.90
CA TYR A 130 -38.15 42.44 -3.20
C TYR A 130 -37.02 41.78 -4.02
N ASP A 131 -35.76 41.98 -3.62
CA ASP A 131 -34.63 41.26 -4.20
C ASP A 131 -34.76 39.73 -4.01
N ALA A 132 -34.21 38.96 -4.96
CA ALA A 132 -34.35 37.51 -4.98
C ALA A 132 -33.58 36.84 -3.82
N ILE A 133 -34.30 36.06 -3.02
CA ILE A 133 -33.80 35.42 -1.79
C ILE A 133 -33.10 34.09 -2.14
N GLY A 134 -31.89 33.89 -1.60
CA GLY A 134 -31.14 32.62 -1.69
C GLY A 134 -30.00 32.59 -2.71
N GLY A 135 -29.61 33.73 -3.30
CA GLY A 135 -28.49 33.80 -4.25
C GLY A 135 -27.11 33.57 -3.59
N PRO A 136 -26.06 33.22 -4.37
CA PRO A 136 -26.05 33.06 -5.83
C PRO A 136 -26.73 31.77 -6.30
N PHE A 137 -27.44 31.85 -7.43
CA PHE A 137 -28.27 30.77 -7.96
C PHE A 137 -27.53 29.93 -9.00
N PHE A 138 -27.64 28.59 -8.92
CA PHE A 138 -27.02 27.66 -9.87
C PHE A 138 -28.02 26.62 -10.40
N ALA A 139 -28.11 26.50 -11.72
CA ALA A 139 -29.12 25.70 -12.40
C ALA A 139 -28.99 24.17 -12.19
N PRO A 140 -30.10 23.42 -12.06
CA PRO A 140 -31.44 23.93 -11.77
C PRO A 140 -31.51 24.50 -10.33
N ALA A 141 -31.94 25.75 -10.21
CA ALA A 141 -31.91 26.50 -8.95
C ALA A 141 -33.28 26.51 -8.25
N ILE A 142 -33.29 26.99 -6.99
CA ILE A 142 -34.50 27.41 -6.28
C ILE A 142 -34.32 28.90 -5.99
N VAL A 143 -35.23 29.74 -6.50
CA VAL A 143 -35.21 31.20 -6.30
C VAL A 143 -36.36 31.59 -5.38
N GLY A 144 -36.05 32.21 -4.24
CA GLY A 144 -37.08 32.78 -3.37
C GLY A 144 -37.54 34.14 -3.89
N LEU A 145 -38.83 34.32 -4.10
CA LEU A 145 -39.45 35.54 -4.60
C LEU A 145 -40.48 36.03 -3.59
N GLU A 146 -40.33 37.27 -3.13
CA GLU A 146 -41.27 37.91 -2.21
C GLU A 146 -41.83 39.19 -2.81
N ALA A 147 -43.13 39.44 -2.62
CA ALA A 147 -43.82 40.61 -3.13
C ALA A 147 -44.58 41.34 -2.00
N ASN A 148 -44.40 42.65 -1.92
CA ASN A 148 -45.26 43.51 -1.12
C ASN A 148 -46.41 43.98 -2.00
N ALA A 149 -47.63 43.59 -1.67
CA ALA A 149 -48.85 43.96 -2.39
C ALA A 149 -49.92 44.44 -1.42
N SER A 150 -50.54 45.59 -1.72
CA SER A 150 -51.59 46.19 -0.88
C SER A 150 -52.58 47.00 -1.71
N ASP A 151 -53.82 47.03 -1.24
CA ASP A 151 -54.96 47.72 -1.87
C ASP A 151 -55.42 48.87 -0.95
N SER A 152 -55.93 49.96 -1.51
CA SER A 152 -56.38 51.16 -0.77
C SER A 152 -57.88 51.23 -0.53
N ASP A 153 -58.67 50.34 -1.14
CA ASP A 153 -60.14 50.33 -1.11
C ASP A 153 -60.73 48.92 -0.96
N GLY A 154 -59.95 47.87 -1.27
CA GLY A 154 -60.29 46.47 -1.05
C GLY A 154 -59.16 45.67 -0.38
N ASN A 155 -58.98 44.43 -0.83
CA ASN A 155 -57.95 43.49 -0.41
C ASN A 155 -57.34 42.79 -1.63
N VAL A 156 -56.03 42.57 -1.62
CA VAL A 156 -55.36 41.69 -2.59
C VAL A 156 -55.78 40.23 -2.33
N VAL A 157 -56.29 39.55 -3.36
CA VAL A 157 -56.75 38.15 -3.30
C VAL A 157 -55.67 37.19 -3.78
N GLN A 158 -54.85 37.60 -4.76
CA GLN A 158 -53.86 36.75 -5.38
C GLN A 158 -52.68 37.57 -5.93
N VAL A 159 -51.46 37.07 -5.77
CA VAL A 159 -50.26 37.53 -6.45
C VAL A 159 -49.75 36.41 -7.34
N ASP A 160 -49.81 36.61 -8.65
CA ASP A 160 -49.20 35.72 -9.65
C ASP A 160 -47.74 36.12 -9.89
N TYR A 161 -46.84 35.16 -10.08
CA TYR A 161 -45.44 35.41 -10.43
C TYR A 161 -45.12 34.86 -11.82
N PHE A 162 -44.30 35.60 -12.57
CA PHE A 162 -43.90 35.28 -13.94
C PHE A 162 -42.38 35.37 -14.08
N ALA A 163 -41.78 34.40 -14.77
CA ALA A 163 -40.42 34.47 -15.29
C ALA A 163 -40.47 34.56 -16.82
N ASP A 164 -39.89 35.62 -17.38
CA ASP A 164 -39.85 35.88 -18.83
C ASP A 164 -41.25 35.87 -19.49
N GLY A 165 -42.26 36.32 -18.74
CA GLY A 165 -43.68 36.34 -19.14
C GLY A 165 -44.45 35.03 -18.91
N ASN A 166 -43.78 33.94 -18.51
CA ASN A 166 -44.40 32.64 -18.24
C ASN A 166 -44.75 32.51 -16.75
N ALA A 167 -45.95 32.04 -16.43
CA ALA A 167 -46.37 31.86 -15.04
C ALA A 167 -45.53 30.76 -14.34
N ILE A 168 -44.96 31.10 -13.18
CA ILE A 168 -44.12 30.19 -12.37
C ILE A 168 -44.75 29.78 -11.03
N GLY A 169 -45.83 30.45 -10.62
CA GLY A 169 -46.61 30.14 -9.42
C GLY A 169 -47.44 31.33 -8.96
N SER A 170 -48.18 31.17 -7.86
CA SER A 170 -48.94 32.25 -7.23
C SER A 170 -49.01 32.08 -5.70
N SER A 171 -49.29 33.17 -4.98
CA SER A 171 -49.61 33.18 -3.56
C SER A 171 -50.91 33.95 -3.30
N THR A 172 -51.67 33.52 -2.30
CA THR A 172 -52.97 34.10 -1.90
C THR A 172 -52.99 34.55 -0.44
N ILE A 173 -51.85 34.51 0.25
CA ILE A 173 -51.69 34.87 1.66
C ILE A 173 -50.45 35.75 1.81
N SER A 174 -50.58 36.84 2.58
CA SER A 174 -49.46 37.73 2.93
C SER A 174 -48.65 37.17 4.13
N PRO A 175 -47.30 37.22 4.13
CA PRO A 175 -46.43 37.77 3.09
C PRO A 175 -46.45 36.93 1.81
N TYR A 176 -46.61 37.59 0.66
CA TYR A 176 -46.72 36.90 -0.62
C TYR A 176 -45.33 36.41 -1.03
N TYR A 177 -45.12 35.10 -0.91
CA TYR A 177 -43.86 34.43 -1.18
C TYR A 177 -44.05 33.23 -2.11
N LEU A 178 -43.08 33.01 -3.01
CA LEU A 178 -42.99 31.84 -3.90
C LEU A 178 -41.54 31.33 -3.95
N SER A 179 -41.36 30.02 -3.83
CA SER A 179 -40.10 29.36 -4.21
C SER A 179 -40.20 28.88 -5.66
N TRP A 180 -39.54 29.58 -6.60
CA TRP A 180 -39.43 29.13 -7.99
C TRP A 180 -38.42 27.99 -8.08
N THR A 181 -38.91 26.75 -8.05
CA THR A 181 -38.08 25.54 -8.13
C THR A 181 -37.78 25.13 -9.57
N GLY A 182 -36.54 24.78 -9.85
CA GLY A 182 -36.13 24.27 -11.17
C GLY A 182 -35.72 25.34 -12.18
N ALA A 183 -35.41 26.56 -11.71
CA ALA A 183 -35.00 27.66 -12.57
C ALA A 183 -33.77 27.27 -13.43
N PRO A 184 -33.84 27.41 -14.77
CA PRO A 184 -32.75 27.04 -15.68
C PRO A 184 -31.59 28.04 -15.61
N ALA A 185 -30.51 27.81 -16.36
CA ALA A 185 -29.40 28.76 -16.46
C ALA A 185 -29.76 29.89 -17.44
N GLY A 186 -29.54 31.14 -17.03
CA GLY A 186 -29.90 32.32 -17.83
C GLY A 186 -30.00 33.61 -17.02
N GLY A 187 -30.24 34.71 -17.71
CA GLY A 187 -30.77 35.93 -17.11
C GLY A 187 -32.28 35.97 -17.29
N HIS A 188 -33.02 36.12 -16.20
CA HIS A 188 -34.48 36.03 -16.15
C HIS A 188 -35.10 37.34 -15.68
N SER A 189 -36.18 37.76 -16.35
CA SER A 189 -36.99 38.91 -15.98
C SER A 189 -38.20 38.44 -15.17
N ILE A 190 -38.16 38.69 -13.86
CA ILE A 190 -39.22 38.30 -12.93
C ILE A 190 -40.20 39.45 -12.74
N THR A 191 -41.50 39.18 -12.86
CA THR A 191 -42.55 40.14 -12.49
C THR A 191 -43.59 39.47 -11.61
N ALA A 192 -44.25 40.24 -10.74
CA ALA A 192 -45.38 39.79 -9.95
C ALA A 192 -46.61 40.65 -10.24
N ARG A 193 -47.81 40.06 -10.21
CA ARG A 193 -49.07 40.72 -10.51
C ARG A 193 -50.09 40.49 -9.40
N ALA A 194 -50.42 41.55 -8.67
CA ALA A 194 -51.51 41.54 -7.70
C ALA A 194 -52.86 41.62 -8.41
N THR A 195 -53.84 40.87 -7.89
CA THR A 195 -55.27 40.96 -8.23
C THR A 195 -56.04 41.25 -6.95
N ASP A 196 -56.94 42.24 -6.98
CA ASP A 196 -57.80 42.60 -5.85
C ASP A 196 -59.12 41.79 -5.81
N ASN A 197 -59.98 42.07 -4.82
CA ASN A 197 -61.29 41.46 -4.69
C ASN A 197 -62.37 41.99 -5.66
N ASN A 198 -62.04 42.92 -6.55
CA ASN A 198 -62.93 43.46 -7.59
C ASN A 198 -62.49 43.07 -9.01
N GLY A 199 -61.30 42.48 -9.16
CA GLY A 199 -60.74 41.97 -10.41
C GLY A 199 -59.81 42.94 -11.14
N LYS A 200 -59.36 44.06 -10.54
CA LYS A 200 -58.28 44.84 -11.16
C LYS A 200 -56.93 44.17 -10.92
N GLN A 201 -55.96 44.53 -11.74
CA GLN A 201 -54.61 44.00 -11.67
C GLN A 201 -53.56 45.09 -11.87
N THR A 202 -52.47 45.00 -11.10
CA THR A 202 -51.23 45.76 -11.31
C THR A 202 -50.08 44.78 -11.38
N THR A 203 -49.16 45.00 -12.32
CA THR A 203 -47.91 44.24 -12.44
C THR A 203 -46.74 45.09 -11.92
N SER A 204 -45.81 44.46 -11.21
CA SER A 204 -44.61 45.11 -10.68
C SER A 204 -43.67 45.58 -11.79
N ALA A 205 -42.71 46.43 -11.43
CA ALA A 205 -41.48 46.55 -12.22
C ALA A 205 -40.76 45.18 -12.29
N PRO A 206 -39.99 44.90 -13.37
CA PRO A 206 -39.25 43.66 -13.51
C PRO A 206 -38.00 43.62 -12.61
N LEU A 207 -37.83 42.52 -11.90
CA LEU A 207 -36.62 42.16 -11.16
C LEU A 207 -35.73 41.27 -12.06
N SER A 208 -34.46 41.65 -12.25
CA SER A 208 -33.50 40.85 -13.01
C SER A 208 -32.81 39.81 -12.12
N VAL A 209 -32.99 38.52 -12.41
CA VAL A 209 -32.35 37.42 -11.67
C VAL A 209 -31.43 36.65 -12.61
N THR A 210 -30.15 36.52 -12.24
CA THR A 210 -29.20 35.68 -12.99
C THR A 210 -29.03 34.33 -12.29
N VAL A 211 -29.21 33.25 -13.04
CA VAL A 211 -28.95 31.88 -12.61
C VAL A 211 -27.77 31.34 -13.42
N GLU A 212 -26.67 31.03 -12.74
CA GLU A 212 -25.47 30.49 -13.37
C GLU A 212 -25.65 29.00 -13.73
N GLN A 213 -24.96 28.53 -14.77
CA GLN A 213 -24.90 27.09 -15.04
C GLN A 213 -24.05 26.40 -13.97
N SER A 214 -24.60 25.37 -13.30
CA SER A 214 -23.76 24.51 -12.45
C SER A 214 -22.80 23.71 -13.34
N VAL A 215 -21.50 23.81 -13.07
CA VAL A 215 -20.43 23.19 -13.84
C VAL A 215 -19.54 22.34 -12.94
N ILE A 216 -18.99 21.27 -13.50
CA ILE A 216 -17.96 20.48 -12.81
C ILE A 216 -16.65 21.27 -12.76
N THR A 217 -16.09 21.36 -11.55
CA THR A 217 -14.77 21.93 -11.27
C THR A 217 -14.03 21.02 -10.28
N GLY A 218 -12.71 21.07 -10.27
CA GLY A 218 -11.86 20.22 -9.45
C GLY A 218 -10.43 20.12 -9.95
N ASN A 219 -9.58 19.48 -9.13
CA ASN A 219 -8.15 19.39 -9.35
C ASN A 219 -7.62 17.99 -8.98
N ILE A 220 -6.62 17.52 -9.74
CA ILE A 220 -5.74 16.44 -9.29
C ILE A 220 -4.61 17.09 -8.49
N ASP A 221 -4.53 16.77 -7.20
CA ASP A 221 -3.52 17.31 -6.28
C ASP A 221 -2.18 16.57 -6.47
N GLY A 222 -2.23 15.26 -6.79
CA GLY A 222 -1.06 14.51 -7.24
C GLY A 222 -1.22 13.00 -7.23
N VAL A 223 -0.11 12.31 -7.48
CA VAL A 223 0.01 10.86 -7.34
C VAL A 223 1.21 10.55 -6.45
N ALA A 224 0.93 10.03 -5.26
CA ALA A 224 1.93 9.72 -4.26
C ALA A 224 1.74 8.28 -3.78
N ALA A 225 2.79 7.68 -3.23
CA ALA A 225 2.61 6.63 -2.23
C ALA A 225 2.03 7.30 -0.99
N ALA A 226 0.95 6.75 -0.42
CA ALA A 226 0.74 6.94 1.01
C ALA A 226 1.99 6.39 1.72
N GLN A 227 2.45 7.00 2.82
CA GLN A 227 3.72 6.59 3.45
C GLN A 227 3.68 5.11 3.86
N GLY A 228 4.40 4.27 3.14
CA GLY A 228 4.36 2.82 3.29
C GLY A 228 3.14 2.09 2.69
N GLY A 229 2.15 2.83 2.20
CA GLY A 229 0.92 2.29 1.62
C GLY A 229 1.01 2.07 0.10
N PRO A 230 -0.10 1.64 -0.53
CA PRO A 230 -0.22 1.69 -1.98
C PRO A 230 -0.11 3.13 -2.50
N TYR A 231 0.16 3.28 -3.79
CA TYR A 231 0.02 4.58 -4.44
C TYR A 231 -1.44 4.98 -4.49
N SER A 232 -1.72 6.27 -4.48
CA SER A 232 -3.06 6.83 -4.66
C SER A 232 -3.03 8.10 -5.51
N ILE A 233 -4.04 8.27 -6.36
CA ILE A 233 -4.33 9.54 -7.02
C ILE A 233 -5.20 10.35 -6.05
N GLY A 234 -4.70 11.50 -5.59
CA GLY A 234 -5.42 12.41 -4.71
C GLY A 234 -5.94 13.64 -5.45
N GLY A 235 -7.10 14.15 -5.03
CA GLY A 235 -7.67 15.37 -5.59
C GLY A 235 -9.01 15.75 -4.96
N TRP A 236 -9.72 16.66 -5.63
CA TRP A 236 -11.07 17.08 -5.26
C TRP A 236 -11.92 17.42 -6.48
N ALA A 237 -13.24 17.27 -6.38
CA ALA A 237 -14.19 17.61 -7.43
C ALA A 237 -15.57 17.95 -6.87
N CYS A 238 -16.28 18.87 -7.53
CA CYS A 238 -17.63 19.29 -7.18
C CYS A 238 -18.37 19.88 -8.39
N SER A 239 -19.70 20.00 -8.28
CA SER A 239 -20.52 20.82 -9.18
C SER A 239 -20.76 22.17 -8.51
N THR A 240 -20.56 23.28 -9.22
CA THR A 240 -20.67 24.62 -8.61
C THR A 240 -22.06 24.87 -8.00
N GLY A 241 -22.09 25.39 -6.77
CA GLY A 241 -23.32 25.64 -6.02
C GLY A 241 -23.99 24.40 -5.40
N ARG A 242 -23.36 23.22 -5.44
CA ARG A 242 -23.93 21.98 -4.88
C ARG A 242 -23.19 21.52 -3.62
N ASN A 243 -23.94 21.36 -2.53
CA ASN A 243 -23.45 20.81 -1.27
C ASN A 243 -23.27 19.28 -1.29
N THR A 244 -23.71 18.61 -2.37
CA THR A 244 -23.58 17.17 -2.57
C THR A 244 -22.33 16.84 -3.37
N SER A 245 -21.61 15.79 -2.94
CA SER A 245 -20.47 15.21 -3.66
C SER A 245 -20.84 14.78 -5.08
N VAL A 246 -19.85 14.71 -5.96
CA VAL A 246 -19.97 14.24 -7.35
C VAL A 246 -19.14 12.99 -7.57
N ASP A 247 -19.51 12.17 -8.56
CA ASP A 247 -18.64 11.08 -9.01
C ASP A 247 -17.51 11.59 -9.91
N VAL A 248 -16.38 10.89 -9.87
CA VAL A 248 -15.22 11.13 -10.75
C VAL A 248 -14.83 9.84 -11.46
N HIS A 249 -14.67 9.91 -12.78
CA HIS A 249 -14.28 8.78 -13.65
C HIS A 249 -12.83 8.97 -14.12
N VAL A 250 -12.00 7.96 -13.93
CA VAL A 250 -10.56 7.97 -14.26
C VAL A 250 -10.31 7.20 -15.55
N TYR A 251 -9.52 7.82 -16.44
CA TYR A 251 -9.04 7.26 -17.69
C TYR A 251 -7.52 7.34 -17.77
N LEU A 252 -6.90 6.33 -18.39
CA LEU A 252 -5.45 6.18 -18.50
C LEU A 252 -5.01 6.17 -19.96
N GLY A 253 -3.92 6.88 -20.25
CA GLY A 253 -3.37 7.05 -21.61
C GLY A 253 -4.09 8.11 -22.46
N GLY A 254 -5.27 8.56 -22.05
CA GLY A 254 -6.06 9.61 -22.69
C GLY A 254 -7.31 9.97 -21.86
N PRO A 255 -8.04 11.04 -22.23
CA PRO A 255 -9.34 11.39 -21.65
C PRO A 255 -10.45 10.42 -22.09
N ALA A 256 -11.68 10.63 -21.60
CA ALA A 256 -12.83 9.83 -22.01
C ALA A 256 -13.00 9.78 -23.54
N GLY A 257 -13.19 8.57 -24.08
CA GLY A 257 -13.33 8.31 -25.51
C GLY A 257 -12.03 7.94 -26.26
N SER A 258 -10.85 8.20 -25.68
CA SER A 258 -9.56 7.75 -26.25
C SER A 258 -8.64 7.04 -25.26
N GLY A 259 -8.76 7.31 -23.96
CA GLY A 259 -8.09 6.56 -22.90
C GLY A 259 -8.85 5.32 -22.43
N THR A 260 -8.12 4.44 -21.75
CA THR A 260 -8.70 3.25 -21.10
C THR A 260 -9.38 3.65 -19.80
N PHE A 261 -10.68 3.36 -19.64
CA PHE A 261 -11.37 3.54 -18.36
C PHE A 261 -10.72 2.67 -17.28
N PHE A 262 -10.40 3.26 -16.13
CA PHE A 262 -9.73 2.59 -15.02
C PHE A 262 -10.68 2.33 -13.85
N THR A 263 -11.36 3.35 -13.34
CA THR A 263 -12.31 3.24 -12.23
C THR A 263 -13.20 4.48 -12.11
N ALA A 264 -14.24 4.39 -11.29
CA ALA A 264 -15.06 5.52 -10.84
C ALA A 264 -15.17 5.51 -9.32
N VAL A 265 -15.14 6.68 -8.68
CA VAL A 265 -15.38 6.86 -7.24
C VAL A 265 -16.18 8.14 -6.98
N THR A 266 -16.88 8.21 -5.85
CA THR A 266 -17.50 9.46 -5.39
C THR A 266 -16.49 10.34 -4.64
N ALA A 267 -16.46 11.64 -4.95
CA ALA A 267 -15.64 12.63 -4.26
C ALA A 267 -16.26 13.06 -2.92
N ASN A 268 -16.41 12.10 -2.00
CA ASN A 268 -17.14 12.24 -0.74
C ASN A 268 -16.25 12.28 0.52
N GLN A 269 -14.94 12.44 0.37
CA GLN A 269 -14.02 12.59 1.51
C GLN A 269 -14.02 14.04 2.00
N ALA A 270 -13.81 14.22 3.31
CA ALA A 270 -13.83 15.53 3.96
C ALA A 270 -12.84 16.50 3.29
N SER A 271 -13.25 17.75 3.13
CA SER A 271 -12.53 18.77 2.36
C SER A 271 -12.45 20.11 3.08
N ASP A 272 -11.33 20.79 2.91
CA ASP A 272 -11.00 22.07 3.54
C ASP A 272 -11.95 23.20 3.09
N ALA A 273 -12.16 24.22 3.93
CA ALA A 273 -13.08 25.33 3.63
C ALA A 273 -12.73 26.10 2.33
N ALA A 274 -11.45 26.12 1.94
CA ALA A 274 -11.01 26.68 0.66
C ALA A 274 -11.58 25.93 -0.55
N ILE A 275 -11.77 24.61 -0.46
CA ILE A 275 -12.38 23.79 -1.51
C ILE A 275 -13.87 24.11 -1.61
N ALA A 276 -14.58 24.21 -0.48
CA ALA A 276 -15.99 24.63 -0.46
C ALA A 276 -16.18 26.03 -1.08
N GLY A 277 -15.26 26.96 -0.81
CA GLY A 277 -15.19 28.26 -1.47
C GLY A 277 -14.99 28.16 -2.99
N ALA A 278 -14.07 27.32 -3.47
CA ALA A 278 -13.87 27.06 -4.90
C ALA A 278 -15.09 26.42 -5.58
N CYS A 279 -15.84 25.58 -4.85
CA CYS A 279 -17.12 25.02 -5.28
C CYS A 279 -18.28 26.04 -5.23
N ARG A 280 -18.08 27.22 -4.64
CA ARG A 280 -19.13 28.22 -4.32
C ARG A 280 -20.32 27.58 -3.59
N ALA A 281 -20.02 26.69 -2.64
CA ALA A 281 -20.98 25.84 -1.93
C ALA A 281 -20.62 25.71 -0.44
N GLN A 282 -21.52 25.14 0.37
CA GLN A 282 -21.40 25.00 1.83
C GLN A 282 -21.18 23.55 2.31
N GLY A 283 -21.23 22.56 1.42
CA GLY A 283 -20.89 21.16 1.75
C GLY A 283 -19.43 21.01 2.21
N SER A 284 -19.14 19.94 2.95
CA SER A 284 -17.85 19.68 3.62
C SER A 284 -17.08 18.48 3.05
N ALA A 285 -17.54 17.90 1.94
CA ALA A 285 -17.05 16.63 1.42
C ALA A 285 -16.93 16.62 -0.12
N TYR A 286 -15.76 17.02 -0.62
CA TYR A 286 -15.43 17.09 -2.05
C TYR A 286 -14.10 16.41 -2.44
N ARG A 287 -13.36 15.80 -1.50
CA ARG A 287 -12.08 15.14 -1.79
C ARG A 287 -12.29 13.71 -2.30
N PHE A 288 -11.32 13.21 -3.06
CA PHE A 288 -11.20 11.80 -3.43
C PHE A 288 -9.77 11.29 -3.26
N SER A 289 -9.64 9.98 -3.01
CA SER A 289 -8.38 9.25 -3.06
C SER A 289 -8.60 7.89 -3.72
N ILE A 290 -7.84 7.60 -4.78
CA ILE A 290 -8.07 6.46 -5.67
C ILE A 290 -6.83 5.56 -5.66
N PRO A 291 -6.89 4.32 -5.15
CA PRO A 291 -5.73 3.45 -5.04
C PRO A 291 -5.20 2.96 -6.40
N LEU A 292 -3.88 2.92 -6.52
CA LEU A 292 -3.10 2.37 -7.62
C LEU A 292 -2.26 1.20 -7.08
N ASP A 293 -2.82 0.00 -7.14
CA ASP A 293 -2.13 -1.23 -6.74
C ASP A 293 -0.97 -1.60 -7.69
N ALA A 294 -0.21 -2.64 -7.33
CA ALA A 294 0.95 -3.06 -8.10
C ALA A 294 0.60 -3.54 -9.53
N ALA A 295 -0.55 -4.18 -9.73
CA ALA A 295 -0.98 -4.70 -11.04
C ALA A 295 -1.47 -3.56 -11.95
N ALA A 296 -2.23 -2.59 -11.40
CA ALA A 296 -2.60 -1.37 -12.09
C ALA A 296 -1.36 -0.58 -12.53
N ARG A 297 -0.38 -0.40 -11.63
CA ARG A 297 0.87 0.28 -11.95
C ARG A 297 1.72 -0.46 -12.97
N GLN A 298 1.77 -1.80 -12.92
CA GLN A 298 2.50 -2.60 -13.90
C GLN A 298 1.83 -2.57 -15.28
N ARG A 299 0.50 -2.63 -15.35
CA ARG A 299 -0.28 -2.65 -16.60
C ARG A 299 -0.33 -1.29 -17.30
N TYR A 300 -0.37 -0.20 -16.55
CA TYR A 300 -0.54 1.16 -17.07
C TYR A 300 0.69 2.06 -16.82
N ALA A 301 1.86 1.46 -16.59
CA ALA A 301 3.11 2.15 -16.27
C ALA A 301 3.39 3.34 -17.20
N ASN A 302 3.67 4.51 -16.61
CA ASN A 302 3.99 5.77 -17.28
C ASN A 302 2.87 6.38 -18.16
N GLN A 303 1.67 5.79 -18.21
CA GLN A 303 0.52 6.39 -18.88
C GLN A 303 0.03 7.61 -18.11
N ALA A 304 -0.38 8.66 -18.83
CA ALA A 304 -0.95 9.87 -18.24
C ALA A 304 -2.37 9.62 -17.70
N ILE A 305 -2.71 10.32 -16.61
CA ILE A 305 -3.96 10.17 -15.86
C ILE A 305 -4.90 11.32 -16.21
N TYR A 306 -6.13 10.99 -16.60
CA TYR A 306 -7.18 11.94 -16.92
C TYR A 306 -8.39 11.65 -16.03
N ILE A 307 -8.94 12.68 -15.37
CA ILE A 307 -10.12 12.52 -14.52
C ILE A 307 -11.21 13.45 -15.00
N HIS A 308 -12.41 12.91 -15.20
CA HIS A 308 -13.63 13.68 -15.46
C HIS A 308 -14.49 13.66 -14.20
N GLY A 309 -14.96 14.82 -13.74
CA GLY A 309 -16.08 14.87 -12.79
C GLY A 309 -17.40 14.71 -13.54
N ILE A 310 -18.37 14.03 -12.92
CA ILE A 310 -19.66 13.70 -13.53
C ILE A 310 -20.73 14.67 -13.03
N SER A 311 -21.41 15.34 -13.95
CA SER A 311 -22.42 16.36 -13.60
C SER A 311 -23.68 15.71 -13.01
N PRO A 312 -24.05 15.99 -11.74
CA PRO A 312 -25.26 15.45 -11.12
C PRO A 312 -26.55 16.14 -11.62
N VAL A 313 -26.44 17.04 -12.60
CA VAL A 313 -27.54 17.85 -13.16
C VAL A 313 -27.66 17.74 -14.68
N GLY A 314 -26.94 16.80 -15.31
CA GLY A 314 -26.96 16.61 -16.77
C GLY A 314 -26.14 17.65 -17.57
N GLY A 315 -25.28 18.42 -16.89
CA GLY A 315 -24.32 19.32 -17.53
C GLY A 315 -23.07 18.58 -18.06
N GLY A 316 -22.05 19.34 -18.45
CA GLY A 316 -20.80 18.79 -18.97
C GLY A 316 -20.00 17.99 -17.94
N ASN A 317 -19.55 16.79 -18.33
CA ASN A 317 -18.65 15.95 -17.55
C ASN A 317 -17.20 16.44 -17.72
N ASN A 318 -16.89 17.59 -17.11
CA ASN A 318 -15.66 18.33 -17.36
C ASN A 318 -14.42 17.56 -16.87
N LEU A 319 -13.33 17.71 -17.63
CA LEU A 319 -12.00 17.24 -17.25
C LEU A 319 -11.46 18.10 -16.09
N LEU A 320 -10.96 17.47 -15.02
CA LEU A 320 -10.40 18.15 -13.86
C LEU A 320 -9.02 18.74 -14.17
N ALA A 321 -8.65 19.82 -13.46
CA ALA A 321 -7.34 20.44 -13.57
C ALA A 321 -6.21 19.44 -13.25
N ASN A 322 -5.04 19.66 -13.86
CA ASN A 322 -3.87 18.76 -13.88
C ASN A 322 -4.07 17.37 -14.53
N SER A 323 -5.22 17.08 -15.12
CA SER A 323 -5.38 15.91 -16.00
C SER A 323 -4.37 15.94 -17.15
N GLY A 324 -3.73 14.80 -17.42
CA GLY A 324 -2.65 14.65 -18.40
C GLY A 324 -1.25 15.01 -17.87
N ILE A 325 -1.12 15.74 -16.76
CA ILE A 325 0.18 16.10 -16.17
C ILE A 325 0.74 14.92 -15.37
N PHE A 326 -0.07 14.37 -14.46
CA PHE A 326 0.34 13.22 -13.66
C PHE A 326 0.29 11.92 -14.46
N LYS A 327 1.19 11.00 -14.12
CA LYS A 327 1.32 9.68 -14.75
C LYS A 327 1.21 8.58 -13.70
N VAL A 328 0.75 7.41 -14.11
CA VAL A 328 0.80 6.19 -13.28
C VAL A 328 2.27 5.83 -13.04
N PRO A 329 2.78 5.88 -11.80
CA PRO A 329 4.18 5.60 -11.54
C PRO A 329 4.43 4.10 -11.72
N ALA A 330 5.37 3.77 -12.61
CA ALA A 330 5.79 2.39 -12.84
C ALA A 330 6.18 1.70 -11.52
N PRO A 331 6.04 0.36 -11.42
CA PRO A 331 6.70 -0.39 -10.37
C PRO A 331 8.21 -0.09 -10.44
N ALA A 332 8.84 0.16 -9.29
CA ALA A 332 10.29 0.06 -9.23
C ALA A 332 10.68 -1.38 -9.66
N SER A 333 11.73 -1.49 -10.47
CA SER A 333 12.16 -2.76 -11.05
C SER A 333 13.69 -2.85 -11.02
N VAL A 334 14.19 -3.71 -10.15
CA VAL A 334 15.62 -3.94 -9.92
C VAL A 334 16.07 -5.03 -10.89
N ALA A 335 16.71 -4.64 -11.98
CA ALA A 335 17.10 -5.56 -13.04
C ALA A 335 18.51 -6.11 -12.80
N ARG A 336 18.61 -7.43 -12.55
CA ARG A 336 19.88 -8.16 -12.54
C ARG A 336 20.12 -8.86 -13.88
N ARG A 337 21.38 -9.10 -14.21
CA ARG A 337 21.82 -9.72 -15.48
C ARG A 337 22.93 -10.73 -15.22
N TYR A 338 22.94 -11.77 -16.03
CA TYR A 338 23.90 -12.85 -16.02
C TYR A 338 24.37 -13.01 -17.48
N VAL A 339 25.68 -12.91 -17.71
CA VAL A 339 26.31 -13.05 -19.02
C VAL A 339 27.22 -14.27 -18.96
N TYR A 340 27.11 -15.11 -19.98
CA TYR A 340 27.78 -16.40 -20.07
C TYR A 340 28.82 -16.37 -21.20
N ASP A 341 29.91 -17.14 -21.05
CA ASP A 341 30.90 -17.31 -22.11
C ASP A 341 30.51 -18.42 -23.11
N GLU A 342 31.36 -18.64 -24.11
CA GLU A 342 31.14 -19.62 -25.18
C GLU A 342 31.01 -21.09 -24.70
N TYR A 343 31.34 -21.37 -23.43
CA TYR A 343 31.19 -22.67 -22.78
C TYR A 343 29.94 -22.73 -21.86
N GLU A 344 29.03 -21.76 -21.99
CA GLU A 344 27.84 -21.56 -21.14
C GLU A 344 28.16 -21.33 -19.64
N ARG A 345 29.39 -20.91 -19.31
CA ARG A 345 29.81 -20.60 -17.92
C ARG A 345 29.54 -19.14 -17.58
N LEU A 346 29.15 -18.86 -16.33
CA LEU A 346 28.84 -17.51 -15.86
C LEU A 346 30.12 -16.64 -15.79
N CYS A 347 30.34 -15.79 -16.80
CA CYS A 347 31.53 -14.94 -16.87
C CYS A 347 31.31 -13.51 -16.32
N LYS A 348 30.05 -13.05 -16.18
CA LYS A 348 29.75 -11.76 -15.56
C LYS A 348 28.34 -11.69 -14.97
N THR A 349 28.22 -11.26 -13.73
CA THR A 349 26.95 -10.76 -13.17
C THR A 349 26.89 -9.24 -13.26
N ILE A 350 25.68 -8.67 -13.33
CA ILE A 350 25.45 -7.23 -13.18
C ILE A 350 24.26 -7.03 -12.24
N GLU A 351 24.47 -6.31 -11.16
CA GLU A 351 23.48 -6.05 -10.10
C GLU A 351 23.39 -4.55 -9.83
N PRO A 352 22.19 -3.97 -9.59
CA PRO A 352 22.08 -2.54 -9.32
C PRO A 352 22.87 -2.07 -8.10
N GLU A 353 22.95 -2.87 -7.04
CA GLU A 353 23.67 -2.51 -5.81
C GLU A 353 25.20 -2.44 -5.98
N THR A 354 25.78 -3.28 -6.84
CA THR A 354 27.24 -3.54 -6.95
C THR A 354 27.83 -3.31 -8.34
N GLY A 355 27.04 -2.88 -9.32
CA GLY A 355 27.44 -2.92 -10.72
C GLY A 355 27.78 -4.34 -11.19
N ALA A 356 28.76 -4.45 -12.07
CA ALA A 356 29.24 -5.71 -12.60
C ALA A 356 30.26 -6.41 -11.69
N THR A 357 30.19 -7.74 -11.64
CA THR A 357 31.27 -8.63 -11.20
C THR A 357 31.64 -9.58 -12.32
N VAL A 358 32.87 -9.47 -12.81
CA VAL A 358 33.43 -10.35 -13.84
C VAL A 358 34.15 -11.52 -13.19
N VAL A 359 34.00 -12.70 -13.78
CA VAL A 359 34.53 -13.99 -13.35
C VAL A 359 35.28 -14.61 -14.51
N ASP A 360 36.44 -15.20 -14.22
CA ASP A 360 37.20 -15.93 -15.23
C ASP A 360 37.81 -17.21 -14.66
N TYR A 361 38.09 -18.16 -15.55
CA TYR A 361 38.33 -19.56 -15.24
C TYR A 361 39.68 -20.03 -15.77
N ASP A 362 40.35 -20.90 -15.02
CA ASP A 362 41.53 -21.61 -15.52
C ASP A 362 41.15 -22.75 -16.50
N THR A 363 42.17 -23.42 -17.04
CA THR A 363 42.00 -24.52 -18.01
C THR A 363 41.43 -25.81 -17.41
N ALA A 364 41.35 -25.93 -16.08
CA ALA A 364 40.65 -27.02 -15.40
C ALA A 364 39.20 -26.65 -15.03
N GLY A 365 38.79 -25.40 -15.24
CA GLY A 365 37.46 -24.89 -14.94
C GLY A 365 37.31 -24.30 -13.53
N ASN A 366 38.40 -24.15 -12.76
CA ASN A 366 38.35 -23.47 -11.48
C ASN A 366 38.27 -21.95 -11.69
N ILE A 367 37.68 -21.19 -10.78
CA ILE A 367 37.67 -19.72 -10.87
C ILE A 367 39.10 -19.19 -10.67
N GLY A 368 39.75 -18.73 -11.73
CA GLY A 368 41.10 -18.18 -11.69
C GLY A 368 41.15 -16.77 -11.09
N TRP A 369 40.18 -15.92 -11.45
CA TRP A 369 40.07 -14.58 -10.88
C TRP A 369 38.65 -14.01 -10.92
N THR A 370 38.40 -13.00 -10.08
CA THR A 370 37.13 -12.26 -10.02
C THR A 370 37.38 -10.77 -9.79
N ALA A 371 36.66 -9.88 -10.47
CA ALA A 371 36.72 -8.44 -10.25
C ALA A 371 35.31 -7.83 -10.13
N GLY A 372 34.95 -7.34 -8.94
CA GLY A 372 33.62 -6.81 -8.62
C GLY A 372 33.60 -5.30 -8.40
N GLY A 373 32.41 -4.68 -8.49
CA GLY A 373 32.25 -3.24 -8.35
C GLY A 373 32.62 -2.45 -9.60
N LEU A 374 32.28 -2.97 -10.79
CA LEU A 374 32.68 -2.42 -12.09
C LEU A 374 31.51 -1.83 -12.87
N SER A 375 31.74 -0.76 -13.63
CA SER A 375 30.69 -0.14 -14.49
C SER A 375 30.73 -0.74 -15.90
N LEU A 376 30.30 -2.00 -16.06
CA LEU A 376 30.37 -2.77 -17.31
C LEU A 376 28.97 -3.26 -17.76
N PRO A 377 28.07 -2.34 -18.19
CA PRO A 377 26.63 -2.61 -18.43
C PRO A 377 26.32 -3.41 -19.71
N GLU A 378 27.31 -3.71 -20.55
CA GLU A 378 27.16 -4.49 -21.77
C GLU A 378 26.63 -5.91 -21.49
N LEU A 379 25.73 -6.44 -22.33
CA LEU A 379 25.05 -7.73 -22.07
C LEU A 379 25.52 -8.90 -22.96
N HIS A 380 26.46 -8.65 -23.87
CA HIS A 380 26.90 -9.60 -24.91
C HIS A 380 28.40 -9.92 -24.84
N ASN A 381 29.07 -9.46 -23.78
CA ASN A 381 30.50 -9.59 -23.56
C ASN A 381 30.77 -9.81 -22.07
N CYS A 382 31.78 -10.61 -21.76
CA CYS A 382 32.29 -10.81 -20.39
C CYS A 382 33.10 -9.59 -19.89
N ASN A 383 33.65 -8.77 -20.80
CA ASN A 383 34.51 -7.62 -20.50
C ASN A 383 35.72 -8.00 -19.61
N ARG A 384 36.41 -9.08 -19.99
CA ARG A 384 37.55 -9.66 -19.25
C ARG A 384 38.76 -8.73 -19.21
N GLU A 385 39.07 -8.03 -20.31
CA GLU A 385 40.24 -7.15 -20.41
C GLU A 385 40.08 -5.89 -19.54
N GLU A 386 38.90 -5.28 -19.57
CA GLU A 386 38.54 -4.10 -18.80
C GLU A 386 38.47 -4.43 -17.30
N ALA A 387 38.01 -5.63 -16.96
CA ALA A 387 38.02 -6.14 -15.59
C ALA A 387 39.43 -6.45 -15.07
N LEU A 388 40.33 -6.99 -15.91
CA LEU A 388 41.75 -7.16 -15.57
C LEU A 388 42.44 -5.81 -15.36
N ALA A 389 42.18 -4.83 -16.22
CA ALA A 389 42.73 -3.48 -16.13
C ALA A 389 42.18 -2.65 -14.95
N SER A 390 41.09 -3.09 -14.30
CA SER A 390 40.40 -2.34 -13.24
C SER A 390 41.20 -2.11 -11.97
N GLY A 391 42.27 -2.88 -11.73
CA GLY A 391 42.99 -2.90 -10.45
C GLY A 391 42.21 -3.52 -9.29
N ARG A 392 41.06 -4.17 -9.56
CA ARG A 392 40.14 -4.76 -8.57
C ARG A 392 40.08 -6.29 -8.63
N VAL A 393 41.08 -6.91 -9.28
CA VAL A 393 41.18 -8.34 -9.56
C VAL A 393 41.60 -9.11 -8.30
N VAL A 394 40.74 -9.99 -7.81
CA VAL A 394 41.04 -10.97 -6.77
C VAL A 394 41.47 -12.28 -7.44
N LEU A 395 42.73 -12.67 -7.22
CA LEU A 395 43.38 -13.83 -7.84
C LEU A 395 43.22 -15.08 -6.97
N ARG A 396 43.02 -16.24 -7.59
CA ARG A 396 43.04 -17.57 -6.97
C ARG A 396 44.02 -18.47 -7.71
N ASN A 397 44.76 -19.30 -6.97
CA ASN A 397 45.61 -20.33 -7.55
C ASN A 397 45.42 -21.66 -6.81
N TYR A 398 45.41 -22.75 -7.56
CA TYR A 398 45.08 -24.09 -7.08
C TYR A 398 46.32 -25.00 -7.05
N ASP A 399 46.27 -26.07 -6.25
CA ASP A 399 47.29 -27.12 -6.26
C ASP A 399 47.02 -28.17 -7.35
N VAL A 400 47.91 -29.17 -7.49
CA VAL A 400 47.77 -30.25 -8.48
C VAL A 400 46.59 -31.21 -8.23
N ARG A 401 45.69 -30.88 -7.30
CA ARG A 401 44.40 -31.54 -7.06
C ARG A 401 43.24 -30.52 -7.08
N ASN A 402 43.42 -29.40 -7.77
CA ASN A 402 42.49 -28.26 -7.87
C ASN A 402 42.09 -27.60 -6.53
N ARG A 403 42.79 -27.88 -5.42
CA ARG A 403 42.43 -27.27 -4.12
C ARG A 403 43.03 -25.89 -4.00
N LEU A 404 42.27 -24.91 -3.51
CA LEU A 404 42.74 -23.53 -3.33
C LEU A 404 44.04 -23.49 -2.53
N SER A 405 45.13 -23.05 -3.14
CA SER A 405 46.46 -22.94 -2.53
C SER A 405 46.78 -21.52 -2.06
N TRP A 406 46.28 -20.53 -2.81
CA TRP A 406 46.55 -19.11 -2.62
C TRP A 406 45.37 -18.28 -3.12
N LEU A 407 45.08 -17.22 -2.37
CA LEU A 407 44.12 -16.18 -2.70
C LEU A 407 44.82 -14.83 -2.49
N SER A 408 44.63 -13.87 -3.37
CA SER A 408 45.20 -12.52 -3.20
C SER A 408 44.30 -11.40 -3.69
N PHE A 409 44.30 -10.32 -2.92
CA PHE A 409 43.59 -9.08 -3.15
C PHE A 409 44.59 -7.97 -3.55
N PRO A 410 44.19 -6.99 -4.38
CA PRO A 410 45.07 -5.89 -4.80
C PRO A 410 45.70 -5.08 -3.66
N ASP A 411 45.00 -4.93 -2.53
CA ASP A 411 45.48 -4.24 -1.32
C ASP A 411 46.18 -5.17 -0.31
N LYS A 412 46.23 -6.48 -0.63
CA LYS A 412 46.74 -7.58 0.18
C LYS A 412 45.94 -7.90 1.45
N ASN A 413 44.79 -7.28 1.70
CA ASN A 413 44.00 -7.58 2.90
C ASN A 413 43.13 -8.82 2.71
N GLY A 414 43.27 -9.78 3.62
CA GLY A 414 42.65 -11.08 3.47
C GLY A 414 43.38 -12.00 2.48
N ASP A 415 44.58 -11.64 1.99
CA ASP A 415 45.45 -12.58 1.24
C ASP A 415 45.62 -13.88 2.03
N GLN A 416 45.42 -15.03 1.37
CA GLN A 416 45.49 -16.31 2.04
C GLN A 416 46.48 -17.29 1.44
N ARG A 417 47.10 -18.09 2.31
CA ARG A 417 47.97 -19.22 1.96
C ARG A 417 47.44 -20.48 2.63
N TRP A 418 47.03 -21.44 1.83
CA TRP A 418 46.41 -22.69 2.29
C TRP A 418 47.43 -23.82 2.25
N LYS A 419 47.49 -24.60 3.33
CA LYS A 419 48.28 -25.83 3.42
C LYS A 419 47.35 -26.97 3.85
N TYR A 420 47.49 -28.11 3.20
CA TYR A 420 46.65 -29.28 3.42
C TYR A 420 47.44 -30.44 4.03
N THR A 421 46.72 -31.30 4.73
CA THR A 421 47.16 -32.66 5.08
C THR A 421 47.40 -33.50 3.82
N PRO A 422 48.23 -34.57 3.90
CA PRO A 422 48.46 -35.47 2.77
C PRO A 422 47.19 -36.13 2.22
N ASP A 423 46.18 -36.36 3.06
CA ASP A 423 44.92 -37.05 2.72
C ASP A 423 43.78 -36.12 2.30
N GLY A 424 43.96 -34.79 2.33
CA GLY A 424 43.06 -33.87 1.63
C GLY A 424 42.66 -32.60 2.41
N LEU A 425 42.56 -32.70 3.73
CA LEU A 425 41.92 -31.73 4.63
C LEU A 425 42.77 -30.47 4.87
N PRO A 426 42.19 -29.28 5.08
CA PRO A 426 42.94 -28.07 5.44
C PRO A 426 43.70 -28.28 6.75
N ALA A 427 45.03 -28.13 6.74
CA ALA A 427 45.89 -28.26 7.91
C ALA A 427 46.25 -26.89 8.54
N ARG A 428 46.44 -25.87 7.70
CA ARG A 428 46.80 -24.52 8.12
C ARG A 428 46.41 -23.49 7.08
N ILE A 429 45.89 -22.35 7.52
CA ILE A 429 45.57 -21.19 6.68
C ILE A 429 46.28 -19.97 7.29
N GLU A 430 47.00 -19.20 6.48
CA GLU A 430 47.44 -17.86 6.85
C GLU A 430 46.50 -16.85 6.20
N THR A 431 46.07 -15.81 6.91
CA THR A 431 45.26 -14.69 6.39
C THR A 431 45.93 -13.37 6.75
N ASN A 432 46.21 -12.52 5.76
CA ASN A 432 46.98 -11.29 5.93
C ASN A 432 46.16 -10.10 6.43
N THR A 433 46.75 -9.24 7.28
CA THR A 433 46.10 -8.07 7.88
C THR A 433 47.02 -6.84 7.86
N THR A 434 46.83 -5.89 6.92
CA THR A 434 47.79 -4.77 6.75
C THR A 434 47.79 -3.84 7.96
N ASP A 435 46.61 -3.41 8.40
CA ASP A 435 46.45 -2.49 9.55
C ASP A 435 46.82 -3.16 10.88
N GLY A 436 47.00 -4.48 10.84
CA GLY A 436 47.60 -5.28 11.89
C GLY A 436 49.11 -5.08 12.07
N GLY A 437 49.70 -4.06 11.44
CA GLY A 437 51.16 -3.89 11.33
C GLY A 437 51.80 -4.94 10.43
N GLY A 438 51.07 -5.45 9.42
CA GLY A 438 51.53 -6.53 8.54
C GLY A 438 51.55 -7.92 9.18
N LYS A 439 50.91 -8.11 10.33
CA LYS A 439 50.73 -9.44 10.94
C LYS A 439 49.73 -10.29 10.15
N VAL A 440 49.84 -11.61 10.32
CA VAL A 440 48.91 -12.61 9.80
C VAL A 440 48.09 -13.24 10.93
N VAL A 441 46.85 -13.61 10.64
CA VAL A 441 46.08 -14.59 11.42
C VAL A 441 46.45 -15.98 10.90
N VAL A 442 46.79 -16.91 11.79
CA VAL A 442 47.15 -18.28 11.42
C VAL A 442 46.14 -19.25 12.00
N ASN A 443 45.26 -19.81 11.18
CA ASN A 443 44.44 -20.96 11.57
C ASN A 443 45.27 -22.24 11.47
N THR A 444 45.13 -23.14 12.45
CA THR A 444 45.69 -24.50 12.41
C THR A 444 44.63 -25.53 12.74
N TYR A 445 44.76 -26.73 12.15
CA TYR A 445 43.79 -27.81 12.25
C TYR A 445 44.50 -29.16 12.43
N SER A 446 43.92 -30.02 13.27
CA SER A 446 44.37 -31.39 13.51
C SER A 446 43.20 -32.36 13.36
N TYR A 447 43.46 -33.58 12.88
CA TYR A 447 42.42 -34.59 12.64
C TYR A 447 42.86 -35.97 13.14
N ASN A 448 41.88 -36.80 13.54
CA ASN A 448 42.13 -38.22 13.80
C ASN A 448 42.06 -39.05 12.51
N LYS A 449 42.37 -40.35 12.62
CA LYS A 449 42.34 -41.31 11.49
C LYS A 449 40.96 -41.51 10.84
N ARG A 450 39.88 -40.96 11.41
CA ARG A 450 38.52 -40.92 10.82
C ARG A 450 38.21 -39.58 10.14
N ARG A 451 39.21 -38.71 9.93
CA ARG A 451 39.09 -37.36 9.35
C ARG A 451 38.24 -36.38 10.18
N LEU A 452 37.92 -36.74 11.42
CA LEU A 452 37.23 -35.86 12.37
C LEU A 452 38.24 -34.88 12.99
N LEU A 453 37.86 -33.61 13.09
CA LEU A 453 38.67 -32.51 13.62
C LEU A 453 38.97 -32.71 15.11
N THR A 454 40.20 -33.03 15.49
CA THR A 454 40.63 -33.17 16.91
C THR A 454 41.02 -31.86 17.57
N GLY A 455 41.16 -30.78 16.80
CA GLY A 455 41.35 -29.44 17.35
C GLY A 455 41.59 -28.41 16.26
N GLU A 456 41.07 -27.20 16.47
CA GLU A 456 41.36 -26.00 15.68
C GLU A 456 41.92 -24.90 16.58
N GLY A 457 42.66 -23.96 16.01
CA GLY A 457 43.19 -22.82 16.76
C GLY A 457 43.66 -21.68 15.89
N THR A 458 43.86 -20.53 16.53
CA THR A 458 44.34 -19.27 15.93
C THR A 458 45.66 -18.86 16.58
N ASP A 459 46.63 -18.43 15.78
CA ASP A 459 47.97 -18.01 16.20
C ASP A 459 48.45 -16.75 15.43
N GLY A 460 49.58 -16.17 15.84
CA GLY A 460 50.22 -14.98 15.24
C GLY A 460 49.95 -13.66 15.97
N TRP A 461 48.92 -13.63 16.81
CA TRP A 461 48.54 -12.48 17.65
C TRP A 461 48.43 -12.86 19.12
N THR A 462 47.59 -13.85 19.40
CA THR A 462 47.48 -14.62 20.63
C THR A 462 47.28 -16.07 20.20
N SER A 463 47.71 -17.03 21.02
CA SER A 463 47.58 -18.46 20.70
C SER A 463 46.36 -19.03 21.42
N LEU A 464 45.30 -19.30 20.69
CA LEU A 464 44.05 -19.86 21.21
C LEU A 464 43.75 -21.17 20.49
N MET A 465 43.52 -22.25 21.23
CA MET A 465 43.24 -23.56 20.67
C MET A 465 42.05 -24.21 21.38
N VAL A 466 41.18 -24.83 20.59
CA VAL A 466 40.13 -25.73 21.07
C VAL A 466 40.48 -27.17 20.66
N GLY A 467 40.35 -28.11 21.58
CA GLY A 467 40.45 -29.55 21.32
C GLY A 467 39.08 -30.23 21.28
N TYR A 468 38.93 -31.27 20.47
CA TYR A 468 37.72 -32.07 20.37
C TYR A 468 38.03 -33.56 20.55
N ALA A 469 37.22 -34.27 21.31
CA ALA A 469 37.24 -35.73 21.40
C ALA A 469 35.87 -36.32 21.07
N TYR A 470 35.88 -37.48 20.42
CA TYR A 470 34.69 -38.15 19.91
C TYR A 470 34.50 -39.51 20.60
N ASP A 471 33.26 -40.00 20.61
CA ASP A 471 32.93 -41.36 21.05
C ASP A 471 33.31 -42.41 19.98
N ALA A 472 32.99 -43.68 20.24
CA ALA A 472 33.21 -44.76 19.28
C ALA A 472 32.39 -44.58 17.98
N ASN A 473 31.21 -43.97 18.05
CA ASN A 473 30.35 -43.72 16.89
C ASN A 473 30.86 -42.56 16.01
N GLY A 474 31.57 -41.59 16.60
CA GLY A 474 32.03 -40.36 15.93
C GLY A 474 31.21 -39.12 16.29
N ALA A 475 30.37 -39.18 17.33
CA ALA A 475 29.69 -38.03 17.92
C ALA A 475 30.62 -37.26 18.86
N LEU A 476 30.42 -35.94 18.99
CA LEU A 476 31.25 -35.10 19.86
C LEU A 476 31.03 -35.48 21.33
N ALA A 477 32.08 -35.97 21.98
CA ALA A 477 32.05 -36.46 23.36
C ALA A 477 32.66 -35.48 24.36
N ARG A 478 33.70 -34.74 23.97
CA ARG A 478 34.34 -33.69 24.79
C ARG A 478 34.84 -32.53 23.96
N LEU A 479 34.88 -31.35 24.57
CA LEU A 479 35.55 -30.17 24.03
C LEU A 479 36.46 -29.57 25.11
N LEU A 480 37.69 -29.23 24.73
CA LEU A 480 38.71 -28.58 25.58
C LEU A 480 38.87 -27.13 25.12
N TYR A 481 38.44 -26.18 25.95
CA TYR A 481 38.51 -24.74 25.66
C TYR A 481 39.94 -24.17 25.81
N PRO A 482 40.25 -22.99 25.22
CA PRO A 482 41.52 -22.29 25.46
C PRO A 482 41.83 -22.00 26.94
N SER A 483 40.81 -21.91 27.79
CA SER A 483 40.94 -21.80 29.25
C SER A 483 41.44 -23.06 29.97
N SER A 484 41.72 -24.14 29.22
CA SER A 484 41.90 -25.51 29.72
C SER A 484 40.65 -26.13 30.39
N LEU A 485 39.46 -25.54 30.21
CA LEU A 485 38.20 -26.17 30.62
C LEU A 485 37.88 -27.36 29.73
N LEU A 486 37.79 -28.56 30.32
CA LEU A 486 37.27 -29.75 29.65
C LEU A 486 35.76 -29.87 29.91
N VAL A 487 34.98 -29.97 28.83
CA VAL A 487 33.51 -30.10 28.87
C VAL A 487 33.12 -31.42 28.23
N ASP A 488 32.67 -32.39 29.04
CA ASP A 488 32.03 -33.62 28.58
C ASP A 488 30.61 -33.36 28.08
N TYR A 489 30.25 -33.90 26.92
CA TYR A 489 28.91 -33.82 26.32
C TYR A 489 28.07 -35.09 26.47
N ALA A 490 28.73 -36.24 26.70
CA ALA A 490 28.13 -37.57 26.83
C ALA A 490 27.01 -37.84 25.79
N PRO A 491 27.34 -37.94 24.48
CA PRO A 491 26.34 -38.10 23.44
C PRO A 491 25.52 -39.38 23.60
N ASN A 492 24.22 -39.28 23.35
CA ASN A 492 23.31 -40.43 23.30
C ASN A 492 23.51 -41.25 22.00
N ALA A 493 22.73 -42.32 21.84
CA ALA A 493 22.79 -43.17 20.65
C ALA A 493 22.39 -42.48 19.32
N LEU A 494 21.87 -41.24 19.37
CA LEU A 494 21.58 -40.36 18.23
C LEU A 494 22.60 -39.21 18.09
N GLY A 495 23.74 -39.30 18.80
CA GLY A 495 24.81 -38.29 18.76
C GLY A 495 24.47 -36.97 19.47
N GLN A 496 23.32 -36.87 20.13
CA GLN A 496 22.87 -35.65 20.81
C GLN A 496 23.45 -35.59 22.23
N PRO A 497 23.98 -34.45 22.70
CA PRO A 497 24.57 -34.34 24.03
C PRO A 497 23.53 -34.54 25.14
N THR A 498 23.84 -35.34 26.17
CA THR A 498 22.97 -35.47 27.36
C THR A 498 23.37 -34.52 28.50
N GLN A 499 24.51 -33.85 28.37
CA GLN A 499 25.01 -32.81 29.28
C GLN A 499 25.93 -31.81 28.55
N VAL A 500 26.34 -30.75 29.25
CA VAL A 500 27.37 -29.78 28.86
C VAL A 500 28.24 -29.55 30.10
N GLY A 501 29.09 -30.53 30.42
CA GLY A 501 29.79 -30.62 31.70
C GLY A 501 28.83 -30.57 32.88
N SER A 502 29.16 -29.78 33.90
CA SER A 502 28.26 -29.45 35.02
C SER A 502 27.30 -28.27 34.74
N PHE A 503 27.37 -27.65 33.56
CA PHE A 503 26.68 -26.38 33.26
C PHE A 503 25.27 -26.57 32.69
N ALA A 504 25.01 -27.71 32.06
CA ALA A 504 23.68 -28.21 31.74
C ALA A 504 23.68 -29.74 31.81
N TYR A 505 22.62 -30.37 32.32
CA TYR A 505 22.54 -31.83 32.45
C TYR A 505 21.09 -32.35 32.35
N GLY A 506 20.94 -33.67 32.23
CA GLY A 506 19.62 -34.30 32.11
C GLY A 506 18.90 -33.97 30.81
N ILE A 507 19.65 -33.67 29.74
CA ILE A 507 19.11 -33.13 28.49
C ILE A 507 18.24 -34.17 27.79
N ARG A 508 17.05 -33.74 27.36
CA ARG A 508 16.02 -34.53 26.67
C ARG A 508 15.61 -33.86 25.37
N TYR A 509 15.12 -34.64 24.42
CA TYR A 509 14.81 -34.18 23.06
C TYR A 509 13.40 -34.61 22.62
N HIS A 510 12.78 -33.77 21.78
CA HIS A 510 11.59 -34.11 21.01
C HIS A 510 11.96 -35.02 19.81
N PRO A 511 11.02 -35.75 19.22
CA PRO A 511 11.29 -36.62 18.06
C PRO A 511 11.83 -35.91 16.81
N ASN A 512 11.64 -34.59 16.70
CA ASN A 512 12.21 -33.76 15.64
C ASN A 512 13.66 -33.29 15.91
N GLY A 513 14.25 -33.68 17.04
CA GLY A 513 15.62 -33.32 17.43
C GLY A 513 15.76 -32.01 18.22
N ALA A 514 14.68 -31.27 18.45
CA ALA A 514 14.71 -30.06 19.29
C ALA A 514 14.82 -30.40 20.79
N VAL A 515 15.47 -29.55 21.58
CA VAL A 515 15.61 -29.74 23.04
C VAL A 515 14.23 -29.65 23.71
N ALA A 516 13.87 -30.64 24.51
CA ALA A 516 12.61 -30.70 25.24
C ALA A 516 12.73 -30.24 26.70
N GLN A 517 13.86 -30.54 27.35
CA GLN A 517 14.11 -30.23 28.75
C GLN A 517 15.60 -30.40 29.06
N PHE A 518 16.12 -29.59 29.99
CA PHE A 518 17.39 -29.82 30.69
C PHE A 518 17.39 -29.08 32.03
N THR A 519 18.42 -29.30 32.86
CA THR A 519 18.65 -28.53 34.08
C THR A 519 19.98 -27.78 33.95
N TYR A 520 19.96 -26.46 34.17
CA TYR A 520 21.16 -25.63 34.24
C TYR A 520 21.99 -25.99 35.49
N GLY A 521 23.28 -25.66 35.48
CA GLY A 521 24.21 -25.98 36.57
C GLY A 521 23.88 -25.33 37.93
N ASN A 522 23.03 -24.29 37.95
CA ASN A 522 22.47 -23.68 39.16
C ASN A 522 21.12 -24.28 39.60
N GLY A 523 20.64 -25.35 38.96
CA GLY A 523 19.40 -26.04 39.31
C GLY A 523 18.12 -25.48 38.65
N VAL A 524 18.20 -24.39 37.89
CA VAL A 524 17.05 -23.92 37.08
C VAL A 524 16.71 -24.98 36.03
N VAL A 525 15.43 -25.34 35.89
CA VAL A 525 14.97 -26.33 34.91
C VAL A 525 14.42 -25.61 33.68
N HIS A 526 15.02 -25.90 32.53
CA HIS A 526 14.52 -25.54 31.21
C HIS A 526 13.49 -26.56 30.72
N SER A 527 12.47 -26.08 30.01
CA SER A 527 11.51 -26.92 29.29
C SER A 527 10.95 -26.22 28.05
N MET A 528 10.78 -26.97 26.97
CA MET A 528 10.05 -26.55 25.79
C MET A 528 8.97 -27.58 25.45
N SER A 529 7.72 -27.13 25.36
CA SER A 529 6.61 -27.90 24.80
C SER A 529 6.39 -27.53 23.34
N MET A 530 5.88 -28.48 22.55
CA MET A 530 5.59 -28.29 21.13
C MET A 530 4.09 -28.33 20.86
N ASN A 531 3.62 -27.56 19.87
CA ASN A 531 2.26 -27.67 19.35
C ASN A 531 2.13 -28.83 18.35
N VAL A 532 0.92 -29.06 17.83
CA VAL A 532 0.63 -30.14 16.87
C VAL A 532 1.36 -30.00 15.52
N ARG A 533 1.92 -28.81 15.20
CA ARG A 533 2.79 -28.56 14.04
C ARG A 533 4.28 -28.78 14.32
N GLN A 534 4.65 -29.23 15.53
CA GLN A 534 6.04 -29.33 16.01
C GLN A 534 6.78 -27.98 16.12
N LEU A 535 6.05 -26.88 16.24
CA LEU A 535 6.60 -25.55 16.57
C LEU A 535 6.57 -25.34 18.10
N PRO A 536 7.48 -24.53 18.68
CA PRO A 536 7.47 -24.19 20.11
C PRO A 536 6.10 -23.66 20.55
N ALA A 537 5.53 -24.19 21.63
CA ALA A 537 4.25 -23.74 22.19
C ALA A 537 4.46 -22.94 23.48
N VAL A 538 5.30 -23.47 24.38
CA VAL A 538 5.76 -22.79 25.59
C VAL A 538 7.23 -23.10 25.78
N VAL A 539 8.04 -22.07 26.00
CA VAL A 539 9.43 -22.15 26.46
C VAL A 539 9.48 -21.61 27.89
N SER A 540 10.05 -22.34 28.85
CA SER A 540 10.10 -21.90 30.24
C SER A 540 11.34 -22.38 30.98
N ASP A 541 11.94 -21.45 31.72
CA ASP A 541 12.97 -21.69 32.72
C ASP A 541 12.39 -21.41 34.10
N SER A 542 12.34 -22.43 34.95
CA SER A 542 11.65 -22.42 36.24
C SER A 542 12.04 -21.23 37.13
N GLY A 543 11.11 -20.28 37.31
CA GLY A 543 11.29 -19.08 38.15
C GLY A 543 12.03 -17.92 37.46
N VAL A 544 12.38 -18.05 36.18
CA VAL A 544 13.20 -17.08 35.42
C VAL A 544 12.44 -16.51 34.22
N GLN A 545 11.83 -17.36 33.40
CA GLN A 545 11.06 -16.95 32.23
C GLN A 545 10.02 -18.01 31.83
N GLN A 546 8.94 -17.56 31.18
CA GLN A 546 7.94 -18.42 30.57
C GLN A 546 7.26 -17.68 29.42
N TYR A 547 7.59 -18.05 28.18
CA TYR A 547 6.99 -17.51 26.96
C TYR A 547 6.02 -18.50 26.34
N GLN A 548 4.79 -18.07 26.06
CA GLN A 548 3.80 -18.82 25.30
C GLN A 548 3.65 -18.24 23.89
N TYR A 549 3.78 -19.08 22.88
CA TYR A 549 3.82 -18.69 21.46
C TYR A 549 2.51 -19.04 20.74
N SER A 550 1.97 -18.07 20.00
CA SER A 550 0.84 -18.26 19.06
C SER A 550 1.29 -18.05 17.63
N TYR A 551 0.62 -18.71 16.67
CA TYR A 551 1.01 -18.72 15.26
C TYR A 551 -0.19 -18.61 14.33
N ASP A 552 -0.03 -17.92 13.20
CA ASP A 552 -0.99 -17.92 12.09
C ASP A 552 -0.94 -19.25 11.28
N PRO A 553 -1.77 -19.42 10.22
CA PRO A 553 -1.71 -20.60 9.36
C PRO A 553 -0.44 -20.74 8.51
N ASN A 554 0.34 -19.67 8.35
CA ASN A 554 1.59 -19.66 7.57
C ASN A 554 2.82 -19.99 8.43
N ASP A 555 2.66 -20.20 9.74
CA ASP A 555 3.70 -20.38 10.76
C ASP A 555 4.45 -19.09 11.16
N ASN A 556 3.85 -17.90 10.98
CA ASN A 556 4.37 -16.66 11.58
C ASN A 556 3.91 -16.53 13.04
N VAL A 557 4.79 -16.03 13.93
CA VAL A 557 4.48 -15.85 15.37
C VAL A 557 3.55 -14.65 15.57
N THR A 558 2.29 -14.87 15.92
CA THR A 558 1.29 -13.80 16.12
C THR A 558 1.23 -13.25 17.55
N ALA A 559 1.69 -14.01 18.54
CA ALA A 559 1.85 -13.52 19.90
C ALA A 559 2.97 -14.26 20.65
N ILE A 560 3.61 -13.54 21.56
CA ILE A 560 4.56 -14.06 22.56
C ILE A 560 4.11 -13.51 23.92
N LEU A 561 3.40 -14.32 24.72
CA LEU A 561 2.92 -13.91 26.03
C LEU A 561 3.99 -14.19 27.09
N ASP A 562 4.38 -13.18 27.88
CA ASP A 562 5.33 -13.33 28.98
C ASP A 562 4.58 -13.65 30.28
N GLN A 563 4.49 -14.94 30.61
CA GLN A 563 3.80 -15.44 31.82
C GLN A 563 4.60 -15.19 33.11
N THR A 564 5.83 -14.66 33.02
CA THR A 564 6.68 -14.35 34.19
C THR A 564 6.69 -12.86 34.52
N GLN A 565 6.72 -11.98 33.52
CA GLN A 565 6.72 -10.53 33.70
C GLN A 565 5.34 -9.88 33.43
N GLY A 566 4.39 -10.61 32.85
CA GLY A 566 3.01 -10.18 32.60
C GLY A 566 2.84 -9.33 31.34
N ASP A 567 1.60 -8.89 31.10
CA ASP A 567 1.15 -8.28 29.83
C ASP A 567 1.90 -7.02 29.40
N THR A 568 2.56 -6.33 30.34
CA THR A 568 3.51 -5.24 30.05
C THR A 568 4.61 -5.64 29.06
N TYR A 569 4.98 -6.92 29.01
CA TYR A 569 6.08 -7.46 28.21
C TYR A 569 5.63 -8.51 27.17
N SER A 570 4.35 -8.90 27.20
CA SER A 570 3.68 -9.67 26.16
C SER A 570 3.68 -8.90 24.84
N ARG A 571 3.85 -9.62 23.73
CA ARG A 571 3.98 -9.07 22.37
C ARG A 571 2.88 -9.62 21.48
N THR A 572 2.24 -8.76 20.69
CA THR A 572 1.32 -9.15 19.60
C THR A 572 1.84 -8.65 18.27
N LEU A 573 1.68 -9.45 17.22
CA LEU A 573 2.36 -9.27 15.93
C LEU A 573 1.38 -9.43 14.76
N GLU A 574 1.47 -8.54 13.78
CA GLU A 574 0.77 -8.64 12.50
C GLU A 574 1.74 -8.74 11.34
N TYR A 575 1.33 -9.42 10.28
CA TYR A 575 2.10 -9.61 9.05
C TYR A 575 1.33 -9.12 7.83
N ASP A 576 2.05 -8.80 6.75
CA ASP A 576 1.45 -8.57 5.44
C ASP A 576 1.31 -9.88 4.63
N ALA A 577 0.72 -9.78 3.43
CA ALA A 577 0.48 -10.93 2.56
C ALA A 577 1.76 -11.60 1.98
N ARG A 578 2.96 -11.08 2.29
CA ARG A 578 4.27 -11.70 2.00
C ARG A 578 4.93 -12.26 3.27
N ASN A 579 4.21 -12.34 4.38
CA ASN A 579 4.72 -12.74 5.70
C ASN A 579 5.75 -11.76 6.30
N ARG A 580 5.78 -10.48 5.86
CA ARG A 580 6.69 -9.44 6.39
C ARG A 580 6.05 -8.76 7.59
N LEU A 581 6.82 -8.47 8.65
CA LEU A 581 6.32 -7.95 9.92
C LEU A 581 5.72 -6.55 9.74
N LYS A 582 4.41 -6.41 9.84
CA LYS A 582 3.68 -5.16 9.62
C LYS A 582 3.50 -4.36 10.92
N VAL A 583 3.21 -5.04 12.02
CA VAL A 583 3.00 -4.44 13.36
C VAL A 583 3.65 -5.32 14.42
N ALA A 584 4.30 -4.70 15.40
CA ALA A 584 4.68 -5.35 16.65
C ALA A 584 4.31 -4.44 17.83
N ALA A 585 3.47 -4.94 18.73
CA ALA A 585 2.97 -4.20 19.87
C ALA A 585 3.35 -4.87 21.20
N SER A 586 3.86 -4.08 22.14
CA SER A 586 4.12 -4.44 23.53
C SER A 586 4.26 -3.15 24.35
N PRO A 587 3.65 -3.02 25.54
CA PRO A 587 3.84 -1.84 26.39
C PRO A 587 5.31 -1.57 26.73
N SER A 588 6.16 -2.60 26.77
CA SER A 588 7.59 -2.48 27.03
C SER A 588 8.41 -1.77 25.94
N PHE A 589 7.85 -1.58 24.74
CA PHE A 589 8.50 -0.80 23.67
C PHE A 589 8.50 0.72 23.95
N GLY A 590 7.70 1.19 24.92
CA GLY A 590 7.57 2.61 25.22
C GLY A 590 6.76 3.39 24.18
N GLY A 591 6.66 4.71 24.35
CA GLY A 591 5.79 5.54 23.51
C GLY A 591 4.32 5.11 23.60
N ASN A 592 3.68 4.82 22.46
CA ASN A 592 2.36 4.20 22.41
C ASN A 592 2.39 2.66 22.41
N GLY A 593 3.55 2.05 22.59
CA GLY A 593 3.74 0.59 22.67
C GLY A 593 3.63 -0.15 21.35
N VAL A 594 3.58 0.52 20.19
CA VAL A 594 3.34 -0.12 18.89
C VAL A 594 4.31 0.35 17.81
N HIS A 595 5.23 -0.54 17.43
CA HIS A 595 5.99 -0.38 16.19
C HIS A 595 5.13 -0.73 14.98
N ARG A 596 5.25 0.05 13.90
CA ARG A 596 4.60 -0.21 12.61
C ARG A 596 5.63 -0.10 11.50
N TYR A 597 5.57 -1.03 10.55
CA TYR A 597 6.51 -1.15 9.45
C TYR A 597 5.76 -1.22 8.12
N SER A 598 6.43 -0.84 7.04
CA SER A 598 5.91 -0.95 5.69
C SER A 598 7.02 -1.25 4.69
N TYR A 599 6.68 -1.86 3.55
CA TYR A 599 7.69 -2.31 2.59
C TYR A 599 7.21 -2.16 1.14
N ASP A 600 8.13 -1.85 0.23
CA ASP A 600 7.83 -1.75 -1.20
C ASP A 600 7.77 -3.13 -1.90
N GLY A 601 7.79 -3.13 -3.24
CA GLY A 601 7.79 -4.35 -4.06
C GLY A 601 9.14 -5.04 -4.20
N GLN A 602 10.20 -4.46 -3.62
CA GLN A 602 11.56 -4.97 -3.56
C GLN A 602 11.91 -5.46 -2.16
N ASP A 603 10.92 -5.57 -1.26
CA ASP A 603 11.08 -5.91 0.15
C ASP A 603 11.97 -4.92 0.94
N ASN A 604 12.12 -3.68 0.46
CA ASN A 604 12.77 -2.61 1.22
C ASN A 604 11.81 -2.04 2.27
N LEU A 605 12.28 -1.86 3.50
CA LEU A 605 11.56 -1.12 4.55
C LEU A 605 11.38 0.34 4.10
N ARG A 606 10.14 0.85 4.06
CA ARG A 606 9.81 2.20 3.59
C ARG A 606 9.41 3.15 4.71
N THR A 607 8.77 2.66 5.76
CA THR A 607 8.51 3.42 6.98
C THR A 607 8.72 2.56 8.22
N HIS A 608 9.16 3.20 9.30
CA HIS A 608 9.17 2.63 10.65
C HIS A 608 8.62 3.68 11.62
N ALA A 609 7.46 3.39 12.22
CA ALA A 609 6.98 4.13 13.37
C ALA A 609 7.43 3.41 14.65
N THR A 610 7.98 4.15 15.61
CA THR A 610 8.38 3.66 16.95
C THR A 610 7.32 3.98 18.02
N GLY A 611 6.15 4.47 17.62
CA GLY A 611 5.08 4.87 18.53
C GLY A 611 5.28 6.25 19.19
N THR A 612 6.52 6.75 19.27
CA THR A 612 6.84 8.16 19.58
C THR A 612 7.11 8.98 18.32
N THR A 613 7.74 8.37 17.31
CA THR A 613 8.27 9.02 16.11
C THR A 613 7.99 8.14 14.90
N SER A 614 7.97 8.71 13.69
CA SER A 614 7.91 7.95 12.44
C SER A 614 9.05 8.36 11.53
N TYR A 615 9.60 7.38 10.81
CA TYR A 615 10.73 7.56 9.91
C TYR A 615 10.40 7.03 8.52
N ASP A 616 10.67 7.83 7.49
CA ASP A 616 10.58 7.47 6.08
C ASP A 616 11.96 7.09 5.53
N TYR A 617 12.02 5.99 4.79
CA TYR A 617 13.26 5.39 4.28
C TYR A 617 13.34 5.58 2.75
N TYR A 618 14.42 6.22 2.30
CA TYR A 618 14.64 6.63 0.90
C TYR A 618 15.76 5.83 0.25
N TYR A 619 15.58 5.50 -1.03
CA TYR A 619 16.43 4.56 -1.76
C TYR A 619 16.84 5.17 -3.10
N ASP A 620 18.08 4.92 -3.52
CA ASP A 620 18.56 5.27 -4.85
C ASP A 620 18.07 4.28 -5.93
N SER A 621 18.36 4.61 -7.19
CA SER A 621 18.09 3.72 -8.34
C SER A 621 18.93 2.43 -8.34
N ALA A 622 19.93 2.34 -7.48
CA ALA A 622 20.74 1.16 -7.21
C ALA A 622 20.17 0.29 -6.06
N ASN A 623 18.98 0.61 -5.54
CA ASN A 623 18.27 -0.13 -4.48
C ASN A 623 18.93 -0.02 -3.08
N ARG A 624 19.78 1.00 -2.87
CA ARG A 624 20.52 1.25 -1.62
C ARG A 624 19.86 2.37 -0.82
N LEU A 625 19.83 2.24 0.51
CA LEU A 625 19.17 3.18 1.42
C LEU A 625 20.03 4.45 1.57
N THR A 626 19.59 5.58 1.02
CA THR A 626 20.35 6.84 1.03
C THR A 626 20.16 7.67 2.29
N ASN A 627 18.94 7.71 2.81
CA ASN A 627 18.61 8.53 3.97
C ASN A 627 17.32 8.08 4.67
N LEU A 628 17.20 8.45 5.94
CA LEU A 628 15.96 8.45 6.72
C LEU A 628 15.57 9.90 7.00
N THR A 629 14.30 10.26 6.81
CA THR A 629 13.73 11.50 7.37
C THR A 629 12.76 11.18 8.49
N GLU A 630 12.65 12.06 9.48
CA GLU A 630 11.51 12.03 10.41
C GLU A 630 10.27 12.53 9.69
N THR A 631 9.19 11.76 9.75
CA THR A 631 7.95 11.93 8.98
C THR A 631 7.25 13.26 9.21
N THR A 632 7.20 13.73 10.46
CA THR A 632 6.37 14.88 10.88
C THR A 632 7.02 16.21 10.50
N THR A 633 8.35 16.29 10.55
CA THR A 633 9.16 17.48 10.30
C THR A 633 9.83 17.48 8.92
N GLY A 634 9.92 16.33 8.27
CA GLY A 634 10.71 16.13 7.04
C GLY A 634 12.23 16.20 7.25
N ALA A 635 12.70 16.29 8.50
CA ALA A 635 14.12 16.47 8.79
C ALA A 635 14.92 15.17 8.52
N SER A 636 16.01 15.27 7.76
CA SER A 636 16.90 14.13 7.52
C SER A 636 17.66 13.76 8.80
N VAL A 637 17.34 12.61 9.38
CA VAL A 637 17.92 12.10 10.64
C VAL A 637 19.04 11.09 10.43
N VAL A 638 19.05 10.39 9.30
CA VAL A 638 20.19 9.57 8.87
C VAL A 638 20.51 9.86 7.41
N GLY A 639 21.78 10.10 7.08
CA GLY A 639 22.32 10.07 5.72
C GLY A 639 23.39 8.98 5.59
N LEU A 640 23.38 8.26 4.47
CA LEU A 640 24.23 7.09 4.21
C LEU A 640 24.97 7.23 2.87
N GLY A 641 26.16 6.63 2.78
CA GLY A 641 26.94 6.53 1.55
C GLY A 641 27.54 5.13 1.39
N TYR A 642 27.84 4.72 0.15
CA TYR A 642 28.30 3.38 -0.20
C TYR A 642 29.54 3.40 -1.12
N ASP A 643 30.26 2.29 -1.19
CA ASP A 643 31.30 2.04 -2.19
C ASP A 643 30.74 1.43 -3.49
N ALA A 644 31.63 1.07 -4.42
CA ALA A 644 31.28 0.45 -5.69
C ALA A 644 30.81 -1.01 -5.56
N GLN A 645 31.08 -1.69 -4.44
CA GLN A 645 30.59 -3.04 -4.10
C GLN A 645 29.32 -2.98 -3.23
N GLY A 646 28.73 -1.80 -3.03
CA GLY A 646 27.53 -1.61 -2.23
C GLY A 646 27.76 -1.74 -0.72
N ASN A 647 29.00 -1.73 -0.22
CA ASN A 647 29.27 -1.68 1.22
C ASN A 647 29.10 -0.25 1.75
N LEU A 648 28.64 -0.10 2.99
CA LEU A 648 28.51 1.22 3.63
C LEU A 648 29.89 1.88 3.80
N THR A 649 30.01 3.15 3.38
CA THR A 649 31.21 3.99 3.61
C THR A 649 30.95 5.13 4.60
N ASN A 650 29.69 5.56 4.77
CA ASN A 650 29.33 6.61 5.71
C ASN A 650 27.92 6.41 6.31
N LYS A 651 27.75 6.73 7.60
CA LYS A 651 26.44 6.95 8.26
C LYS A 651 26.58 8.17 9.17
N ASN A 652 25.88 9.28 8.88
CA ASN A 652 25.93 10.53 9.67
C ASN A 652 27.36 11.03 9.99
N GLY A 653 28.26 11.00 9.00
CA GLY A 653 29.65 11.41 9.17
C GLY A 653 30.58 10.34 9.75
N GLN A 654 30.05 9.32 10.45
CA GLN A 654 30.82 8.14 10.84
C GLN A 654 31.24 7.40 9.57
N ALA A 655 32.55 7.35 9.32
CA ALA A 655 33.13 6.60 8.19
C ALA A 655 33.30 5.11 8.54
N TYR A 656 33.19 4.29 7.50
CA TYR A 656 33.36 2.84 7.52
C TYR A 656 34.33 2.44 6.39
N SER A 657 35.18 1.45 6.63
CA SER A 657 36.05 0.89 5.58
C SER A 657 35.84 -0.62 5.48
N PHE A 658 35.82 -1.14 4.25
CA PHE A 658 35.67 -2.56 3.93
C PHE A 658 36.88 -3.04 3.13
N THR A 659 37.19 -4.34 3.20
CA THR A 659 38.14 -4.96 2.26
C THR A 659 37.49 -5.16 0.89
N LEU A 660 38.28 -5.39 -0.15
CA LEU A 660 37.76 -5.82 -1.46
C LEU A 660 37.02 -7.17 -1.41
N GLY A 661 37.16 -7.92 -0.31
CA GLY A 661 36.35 -9.09 0.03
C GLY A 661 35.09 -8.79 0.84
N ASN A 662 34.53 -7.57 0.79
CA ASN A 662 33.29 -7.16 1.47
C ASN A 662 33.24 -7.38 3.00
N GLN A 663 34.40 -7.52 3.66
CA GLN A 663 34.48 -7.63 5.12
C GLN A 663 34.68 -6.23 5.73
N LEU A 664 33.88 -5.87 6.74
CA LEU A 664 34.04 -4.59 7.46
C LEU A 664 35.40 -4.55 8.15
N ARG A 665 36.30 -3.68 7.70
CA ARG A 665 37.67 -3.58 8.22
C ARG A 665 37.76 -2.60 9.38
N SER A 666 37.07 -1.46 9.31
CA SER A 666 36.94 -0.55 10.46
C SER A 666 35.66 0.27 10.46
N VAL A 667 35.21 0.63 11.66
CA VAL A 667 34.37 1.79 11.93
C VAL A 667 35.32 2.88 12.42
N VAL A 668 35.63 3.84 11.56
CA VAL A 668 36.79 4.73 11.69
C VAL A 668 36.74 5.53 13.00
N GLY A 669 37.83 5.50 13.78
CA GLY A 669 37.90 6.16 15.09
C GLY A 669 37.16 5.44 16.24
N LYS A 670 36.43 4.35 15.96
CA LYS A 670 35.77 3.51 16.97
C LYS A 670 36.47 2.16 17.15
N GLN A 671 36.41 1.29 16.16
CA GLN A 671 36.97 -0.07 16.21
C GLN A 671 37.45 -0.55 14.83
N TRP A 672 38.51 -1.34 14.81
CA TRP A 672 38.95 -2.12 13.64
C TRP A 672 38.93 -3.62 13.94
N TYR A 673 38.85 -4.43 12.90
CA TYR A 673 38.61 -5.87 13.00
C TYR A 673 39.61 -6.67 12.16
N ALA A 674 39.85 -7.92 12.53
CA ALA A 674 40.53 -8.88 11.67
C ALA A 674 39.88 -10.27 11.70
N TYR A 675 40.05 -10.97 10.58
CA TYR A 675 39.32 -12.19 10.23
C TYR A 675 40.28 -13.35 9.98
N ASP A 676 39.75 -14.55 10.12
CA ASP A 676 40.44 -15.80 9.89
C ASP A 676 40.22 -16.35 8.47
N GLY A 677 40.76 -17.54 8.20
CA GLY A 677 40.66 -18.24 6.92
C GLY A 677 39.23 -18.50 6.44
N TYR A 678 38.22 -18.40 7.31
CA TYR A 678 36.79 -18.61 7.01
C TYR A 678 35.95 -17.33 7.11
N GLY A 679 36.60 -16.17 7.26
CA GLY A 679 35.94 -14.88 7.44
C GLY A 679 35.37 -14.65 8.84
N ARG A 680 35.72 -15.49 9.82
CA ARG A 680 35.28 -15.35 11.22
C ARG A 680 36.19 -14.34 11.93
N ARG A 681 35.61 -13.38 12.65
CA ARG A 681 36.34 -12.29 13.31
C ARG A 681 37.09 -12.80 14.53
N VAL A 682 38.41 -12.86 14.43
CA VAL A 682 39.26 -13.28 15.56
C VAL A 682 39.77 -12.10 16.38
N ILE A 683 39.66 -10.87 15.88
CA ILE A 683 40.15 -9.66 16.54
C ILE A 683 39.15 -8.51 16.40
N ALA A 684 38.91 -7.79 17.48
CA ALA A 684 38.27 -6.47 17.49
C ALA A 684 39.02 -5.52 18.44
N CYS A 685 39.57 -4.42 17.94
CA CYS A 685 40.36 -3.46 18.74
C CYS A 685 39.78 -2.05 18.62
N GLY A 686 39.82 -1.27 19.70
CA GLY A 686 39.46 0.15 19.70
C GLY A 686 40.68 1.05 19.85
N SER A 687 40.52 2.18 20.53
CA SER A 687 41.63 2.99 21.05
C SER A 687 42.34 2.36 22.26
N GLY A 688 41.68 1.44 22.95
CA GLY A 688 42.25 0.61 24.01
C GLY A 688 42.68 -0.79 23.52
N PRO A 689 42.97 -1.72 24.45
CA PRO A 689 43.41 -3.07 24.12
C PRO A 689 42.47 -3.85 23.20
N CYS A 690 43.01 -4.83 22.48
CA CYS A 690 42.25 -5.71 21.61
C CYS A 690 41.42 -6.74 22.39
N THR A 691 40.27 -7.09 21.82
CA THR A 691 39.51 -8.30 22.14
C THR A 691 39.88 -9.38 21.13
N TYR A 692 40.25 -10.56 21.61
CA TYR A 692 40.55 -11.73 20.79
C TYR A 692 39.46 -12.78 20.93
N GLN A 693 39.06 -13.41 19.84
CA GLN A 693 37.89 -14.30 19.77
C GLN A 693 38.23 -15.60 19.04
N LEU A 694 37.77 -16.74 19.55
CA LEU A 694 37.87 -18.05 18.88
C LEU A 694 36.49 -18.64 18.64
N TYR A 695 36.20 -18.93 17.38
CA TYR A 695 34.95 -19.55 16.92
C TYR A 695 35.19 -21.01 16.56
N SER A 696 34.21 -21.87 16.86
CA SER A 696 34.14 -23.23 16.29
C SER A 696 33.89 -23.19 14.78
N GLN A 697 34.23 -24.25 14.04
CA GLN A 697 33.93 -24.37 12.60
C GLN A 697 32.48 -23.96 12.27
N ALA A 698 31.50 -24.46 13.03
CA ALA A 698 30.08 -24.17 12.88
C ALA A 698 29.64 -22.78 13.44
N GLY A 699 30.54 -21.80 13.48
CA GLY A 699 30.24 -20.40 13.75
C GLY A 699 29.91 -19.99 15.19
N ALA A 700 29.87 -20.90 16.16
CA ALA A 700 29.66 -20.54 17.56
C ALA A 700 30.95 -19.93 18.18
N LEU A 701 30.83 -18.74 18.79
CA LEU A 701 31.91 -18.06 19.53
C LEU A 701 32.19 -18.82 20.83
N LEU A 702 33.25 -19.63 20.87
CA LEU A 702 33.58 -20.47 22.03
C LEU A 702 34.32 -19.70 23.14
N TYR A 703 35.17 -18.73 22.76
CA TYR A 703 36.08 -18.08 23.70
C TYR A 703 36.32 -16.62 23.33
N THR A 704 36.37 -15.74 24.33
CA THR A 704 36.80 -14.35 24.18
C THR A 704 37.81 -13.98 25.26
N GLN A 705 38.96 -13.44 24.84
CA GLN A 705 39.92 -12.74 25.70
C GLN A 705 39.71 -11.24 25.51
N ASP A 706 39.07 -10.59 26.49
CA ASP A 706 38.76 -9.16 26.45
C ASP A 706 39.76 -8.36 27.29
N ALA A 707 40.88 -7.99 26.68
CA ALA A 707 41.91 -7.20 27.35
C ALA A 707 41.48 -5.75 27.67
N ARG A 708 40.30 -5.29 27.19
CA ARG A 708 39.70 -4.01 27.62
C ARG A 708 39.12 -4.13 29.04
N LYS A 709 38.59 -5.31 29.37
CA LYS A 709 37.97 -5.65 30.67
C LYS A 709 38.93 -6.41 31.60
N SER A 710 40.05 -6.90 31.08
CA SER A 710 40.95 -7.87 31.75
C SER A 710 40.22 -9.15 32.17
N ILE A 711 39.30 -9.63 31.32
CA ILE A 711 38.49 -10.83 31.56
C ILE A 711 38.57 -11.76 30.34
N ASP A 712 38.90 -13.03 30.61
CA ASP A 712 38.77 -14.14 29.68
C ASP A 712 37.41 -14.83 29.91
N THR A 713 36.69 -15.19 28.84
CA THR A 713 35.34 -15.76 28.92
C THR A 713 35.20 -17.03 28.07
N ASP A 714 34.83 -18.15 28.69
CA ASP A 714 34.30 -19.33 27.98
C ASP A 714 32.80 -19.18 27.74
N TYR A 715 32.33 -19.59 26.56
CA TYR A 715 30.91 -19.65 26.20
C TYR A 715 30.50 -21.10 25.97
N LEU A 716 29.53 -21.58 26.74
CA LEU A 716 29.08 -22.97 26.74
C LEU A 716 27.73 -23.09 26.03
N TYR A 717 27.64 -23.99 25.05
CA TYR A 717 26.49 -24.09 24.15
C TYR A 717 25.75 -25.41 24.28
N LEU A 718 24.44 -25.36 24.05
CA LEU A 718 23.57 -26.50 23.82
C LEU A 718 22.69 -26.22 22.60
N ALA A 719 22.74 -27.11 21.60
CA ALA A 719 21.90 -27.06 20.40
C ALA A 719 21.89 -25.70 19.64
N GLY A 720 22.99 -24.93 19.73
CA GLY A 720 23.16 -23.62 19.10
C GLY A 720 22.99 -22.44 20.06
N SER A 721 22.25 -22.59 21.15
CA SER A 721 22.07 -21.54 22.17
C SER A 721 23.19 -21.57 23.21
N VAL A 722 23.63 -20.40 23.68
CA VAL A 722 24.49 -20.30 24.87
C VAL A 722 23.66 -20.62 26.11
N VAL A 723 24.17 -21.50 26.98
CA VAL A 723 23.52 -21.89 28.26
C VAL A 723 24.27 -21.40 29.48
N ALA A 724 25.58 -21.17 29.37
CA ALA A 724 26.38 -20.57 30.43
C ALA A 724 27.57 -19.79 29.88
N THR A 725 28.04 -18.82 30.65
CA THR A 725 29.32 -18.14 30.44
C THR A 725 30.17 -18.25 31.71
N ARG A 726 31.48 -18.45 31.53
CA ARG A 726 32.46 -18.53 32.62
C ARG A 726 33.49 -17.42 32.43
N ALA A 727 33.36 -16.36 33.22
CA ALA A 727 34.25 -15.20 33.22
C ALA A 727 35.39 -15.40 34.22
N ARG A 728 36.62 -15.15 33.79
CA ARG A 728 37.86 -15.36 34.54
C ARG A 728 38.70 -14.08 34.52
N PRO A 729 38.93 -13.42 35.66
CA PRO A 729 39.78 -12.22 35.69
C PRO A 729 41.23 -12.59 35.37
N ALA A 730 41.81 -11.95 34.33
CA ALA A 730 43.14 -12.28 33.81
C ALA A 730 44.29 -12.10 34.83
N ALA A 731 44.04 -11.33 35.90
CA ALA A 731 44.96 -11.14 37.03
C ALA A 731 44.87 -12.23 38.12
N GLY A 732 44.16 -13.35 37.89
CA GLY A 732 44.04 -14.46 38.84
C GLY A 732 42.96 -14.25 39.92
N GLY A 733 41.87 -13.55 39.58
CA GLY A 733 40.73 -13.35 40.47
C GLY A 733 39.76 -14.54 40.50
N ALA A 734 38.72 -14.46 41.35
CA ALA A 734 37.68 -15.48 41.42
C ALA A 734 36.91 -15.60 40.09
N GLU A 735 36.75 -16.83 39.59
CA GLU A 735 35.94 -17.11 38.41
C GLU A 735 34.45 -16.95 38.71
N THR A 736 33.70 -16.42 37.75
CA THR A 736 32.24 -16.22 37.86
C THR A 736 31.54 -16.99 36.75
N VAL A 737 30.55 -17.82 37.13
CA VAL A 737 29.67 -18.51 36.18
C VAL A 737 28.28 -17.90 36.25
N THR A 738 27.73 -17.53 35.08
CA THR A 738 26.32 -17.13 34.95
C THR A 738 25.64 -17.96 33.87
N TYR A 739 24.33 -18.18 34.05
CA TYR A 739 23.53 -19.03 33.16
C TYR A 739 22.61 -18.15 32.32
N GLN A 740 22.50 -18.53 31.04
CA GLN A 740 21.91 -17.70 29.99
C GLN A 740 20.56 -18.28 29.59
N HIS A 741 19.52 -17.46 29.68
CA HIS A 741 18.13 -17.83 29.45
C HIS A 741 17.65 -17.16 28.17
N THR A 742 17.39 -17.97 27.14
CA THR A 742 17.09 -17.46 25.80
C THR A 742 15.61 -17.52 25.46
N ASP A 743 15.17 -16.62 24.59
CA ASP A 743 13.91 -16.81 23.85
C ASP A 743 14.05 -17.94 22.80
N ALA A 744 12.96 -18.27 22.11
CA ALA A 744 12.96 -19.29 21.05
C ALA A 744 13.85 -18.96 19.83
N LEU A 745 14.31 -17.70 19.67
CA LEU A 745 15.26 -17.29 18.62
C LEU A 745 16.73 -17.43 19.07
N GLY A 746 16.97 -17.80 20.33
CA GLY A 746 18.32 -17.90 20.91
C GLY A 746 18.86 -16.60 21.50
N SER A 747 18.05 -15.53 21.60
CA SER A 747 18.47 -14.26 22.22
C SER A 747 18.49 -14.40 23.74
N PRO A 748 19.61 -14.13 24.46
CA PRO A 748 19.62 -14.10 25.92
C PRO A 748 18.77 -12.92 26.44
N VAL A 749 17.68 -13.23 27.13
CA VAL A 749 16.73 -12.26 27.68
C VAL A 749 16.71 -12.21 29.21
N ALA A 750 17.29 -13.22 29.87
CA ALA A 750 17.64 -13.16 31.30
C ALA A 750 18.97 -13.87 31.61
N THR A 751 19.64 -13.40 32.65
CA THR A 751 20.89 -13.98 33.17
C THR A 751 20.68 -14.36 34.63
N THR A 752 21.03 -15.59 35.04
CA THR A 752 21.03 -15.99 36.45
C THR A 752 22.44 -16.24 37.00
N ASN A 753 22.60 -16.03 38.31
CA ASN A 753 23.83 -16.36 39.03
C ASN A 753 23.88 -17.86 39.43
N ALA A 754 24.96 -18.27 40.09
CA ALA A 754 25.14 -19.63 40.58
C ALA A 754 24.10 -20.09 41.63
N ALA A 755 23.32 -19.16 42.22
CA ALA A 755 22.23 -19.45 43.16
C ALA A 755 20.83 -19.44 42.51
N GLY A 756 20.75 -19.42 41.17
CA GLY A 756 19.48 -19.40 40.43
C GLY A 756 18.75 -18.05 40.42
N GLN A 757 19.34 -17.01 41.00
CA GLN A 757 18.72 -15.69 41.08
C GLN A 757 18.97 -14.91 39.79
N VAL A 758 17.93 -14.25 39.26
CA VAL A 758 18.05 -13.37 38.09
C VAL A 758 18.85 -12.13 38.46
N VAL A 759 19.98 -11.92 37.79
CA VAL A 759 20.87 -10.76 38.00
C VAL A 759 20.77 -9.73 36.86
N GLU A 760 20.24 -10.13 35.70
CA GLU A 760 20.06 -9.25 34.55
C GLU A 760 18.86 -9.70 33.73
N ARG A 761 18.20 -8.75 33.05
CA ARG A 761 17.28 -9.00 31.95
C ARG A 761 17.65 -8.10 30.76
N THR A 762 17.47 -8.61 29.55
CA THR A 762 17.65 -7.85 28.31
C THR A 762 16.39 -8.00 27.48
N GLN A 763 15.93 -6.90 26.88
CA GLN A 763 14.76 -6.89 26.01
C GLN A 763 15.17 -6.23 24.69
N TYR A 764 14.58 -6.72 23.60
CA TYR A 764 14.93 -6.30 22.25
C TYR A 764 13.69 -5.76 21.54
N GLU A 765 13.86 -4.66 20.80
CA GLU A 765 12.94 -4.27 19.74
C GLU A 765 12.86 -5.38 18.68
N PRO A 766 11.80 -5.41 17.84
CA PRO A 766 11.59 -6.46 16.84
C PRO A 766 12.79 -6.78 15.94
N TYR A 767 13.63 -5.80 15.66
CA TYR A 767 14.79 -5.90 14.78
C TYR A 767 16.14 -5.84 15.53
N GLY A 768 16.16 -6.13 16.83
CA GLY A 768 17.38 -6.43 17.59
C GLY A 768 18.06 -5.27 18.32
N ALA A 769 17.48 -4.06 18.32
CA ALA A 769 17.95 -2.98 19.19
C ALA A 769 17.65 -3.32 20.66
N ALA A 770 18.64 -3.21 21.55
CA ALA A 770 18.45 -3.50 22.97
C ALA A 770 17.79 -2.32 23.69
N ILE A 771 16.68 -2.59 24.38
CA ILE A 771 15.85 -1.56 25.03
C ILE A 771 16.51 -1.12 26.33
N GLY A 772 16.80 0.18 26.45
CA GLY A 772 17.29 0.81 27.68
C GLY A 772 18.74 0.49 28.07
N LYS A 773 19.48 -0.31 27.30
CA LYS A 773 20.88 -0.68 27.57
C LYS A 773 21.68 -0.99 26.30
N THR A 774 22.99 -0.77 26.37
CA THR A 774 23.95 -1.31 25.38
C THR A 774 24.30 -2.76 25.74
N VAL A 775 24.61 -3.59 24.72
CA VAL A 775 25.15 -4.95 24.88
C VAL A 775 26.55 -5.00 24.24
N ASP A 776 27.51 -5.61 24.93
CA ASP A 776 28.90 -5.80 24.47
C ASP A 776 29.36 -7.24 24.81
N GLY A 777 28.98 -8.19 23.94
CA GLY A 777 29.01 -9.64 24.19
C GLY A 777 27.93 -10.36 23.39
N ILE A 778 27.64 -11.63 23.70
CA ILE A 778 26.52 -12.37 23.07
C ILE A 778 25.19 -11.70 23.42
N GLY A 779 24.32 -11.55 22.44
CA GLY A 779 23.02 -10.89 22.56
C GLY A 779 22.01 -11.41 21.53
N TYR A 780 21.37 -10.48 20.80
CA TYR A 780 20.22 -10.76 19.93
C TYR A 780 20.45 -11.96 18.98
N THR A 781 19.54 -12.93 19.04
CA THR A 781 19.57 -14.19 18.27
C THR A 781 20.88 -15.01 18.39
N GLY A 782 21.63 -14.81 19.48
CA GLY A 782 22.88 -15.53 19.78
C GLY A 782 24.15 -14.90 19.18
N HIS A 783 24.06 -13.77 18.49
CA HIS A 783 25.22 -13.11 17.88
C HIS A 783 26.01 -12.24 18.86
N ALA A 784 27.28 -11.96 18.54
CA ALA A 784 28.08 -10.99 19.27
C ALA A 784 27.64 -9.55 18.89
N MET A 785 27.28 -8.75 19.89
CA MET A 785 27.00 -7.32 19.76
C MET A 785 28.21 -6.51 20.22
N ASP A 786 28.59 -5.49 19.46
CA ASP A 786 29.75 -4.62 19.74
C ASP A 786 29.30 -3.30 20.38
N GLY A 787 29.50 -3.13 21.68
CA GLY A 787 28.96 -1.98 22.41
C GLY A 787 29.57 -0.63 22.03
N GLY A 788 30.77 -0.62 21.43
CA GLY A 788 31.43 0.60 20.95
C GLY A 788 30.88 1.13 19.62
N THR A 789 30.42 0.24 18.74
CA THR A 789 29.88 0.61 17.43
C THR A 789 28.35 0.60 17.38
N GLY A 790 27.70 -0.24 18.18
CA GLY A 790 26.26 -0.49 18.17
C GLY A 790 25.83 -1.57 17.16
N LEU A 791 26.79 -2.28 16.56
CA LEU A 791 26.54 -3.26 15.50
C LEU A 791 26.40 -4.68 16.07
N ILE A 792 25.71 -5.53 15.31
CA ILE A 792 25.60 -6.97 15.56
C ILE A 792 26.46 -7.69 14.54
N TYR A 793 27.43 -8.48 15.04
CA TYR A 793 28.34 -9.25 14.23
C TYR A 793 27.74 -10.62 13.89
N MET A 794 27.13 -10.71 12.71
CA MET A 794 26.54 -11.92 12.15
C MET A 794 27.56 -12.58 11.20
N GLN A 795 28.75 -12.90 11.72
CA GLN A 795 29.88 -13.54 11.03
C GLN A 795 30.35 -12.91 9.70
N GLN A 796 29.60 -13.04 8.62
CA GLN A 796 30.01 -12.64 7.27
C GLN A 796 29.50 -11.24 6.91
N ARG A 797 28.49 -10.75 7.62
CA ARG A 797 28.00 -9.37 7.54
C ARG A 797 27.89 -8.74 8.93
N TYR A 798 27.95 -7.41 8.96
CA TYR A 798 27.58 -6.61 10.13
C TYR A 798 26.17 -6.05 9.91
N TYR A 799 25.34 -6.17 10.94
CA TYR A 799 23.97 -5.71 10.96
C TYR A 799 23.82 -4.51 11.90
N ASP A 800 23.07 -3.50 11.49
CA ASP A 800 22.85 -2.26 12.23
C ASP A 800 21.37 -2.16 12.66
N PRO A 801 21.04 -2.48 13.93
CA PRO A 801 19.66 -2.56 14.41
C PRO A 801 18.95 -1.20 14.46
N ALA A 802 19.68 -0.08 14.35
CA ALA A 802 19.11 1.27 14.34
C ALA A 802 18.72 1.76 12.93
N ILE A 803 19.03 1.00 11.88
CA ILE A 803 18.60 1.24 10.49
C ILE A 803 18.31 -0.12 9.82
N PRO A 804 17.42 -0.94 10.42
CA PRO A 804 17.47 -2.40 10.53
C PRO A 804 17.79 -3.16 9.23
N ARG A 805 19.08 -3.21 8.90
CA ARG A 805 19.66 -3.76 7.67
C ARG A 805 21.13 -4.16 7.88
N PHE A 806 21.65 -4.96 6.96
CA PHE A 806 23.09 -5.20 6.86
C PHE A 806 23.85 -4.00 6.26
N LEU A 807 25.11 -3.84 6.66
CA LEU A 807 26.03 -2.81 6.16
C LEU A 807 26.69 -3.14 4.82
N SER A 808 26.54 -4.37 4.33
CA SER A 808 27.07 -4.84 3.05
C SER A 808 26.06 -5.72 2.33
N VAL A 809 26.21 -5.78 1.01
CA VAL A 809 25.41 -6.62 0.10
C VAL A 809 25.60 -8.09 0.49
N ASP A 810 24.50 -8.84 0.48
CA ASP A 810 24.51 -10.28 0.75
C ASP A 810 25.52 -11.02 -0.15
N PRO A 811 26.47 -11.79 0.41
CA PRO A 811 27.35 -12.63 -0.39
C PRO A 811 26.59 -13.74 -1.12
N MET A 812 25.39 -14.11 -0.68
CA MET A 812 24.48 -14.96 -1.44
C MET A 812 23.81 -14.15 -2.55
N THR A 813 23.73 -14.71 -3.75
CA THR A 813 23.06 -14.06 -4.87
C THR A 813 21.54 -14.26 -4.81
N VAL A 814 20.81 -13.58 -5.68
CA VAL A 814 19.37 -13.83 -5.89
C VAL A 814 19.15 -15.27 -6.33
N ASP A 815 18.15 -15.94 -5.73
CA ASP A 815 17.64 -17.22 -6.21
C ASP A 815 16.89 -16.97 -7.53
N THR A 816 17.46 -17.41 -8.65
CA THR A 816 16.90 -17.24 -9.99
C THR A 816 15.64 -18.07 -10.24
N THR A 817 15.32 -19.04 -9.37
CA THR A 817 14.13 -19.89 -9.45
C THR A 817 12.98 -19.34 -8.60
N SER A 818 13.22 -18.94 -7.35
CA SER A 818 12.17 -18.42 -6.46
C SER A 818 12.02 -16.89 -6.47
N GLY A 819 13.03 -16.16 -6.96
CA GLY A 819 13.10 -14.71 -6.85
C GLY A 819 13.44 -14.20 -5.43
N ALA A 820 13.88 -15.07 -4.52
CA ALA A 820 14.28 -14.69 -3.16
C ALA A 820 15.63 -13.93 -3.13
N ASN A 821 15.87 -13.23 -2.02
CA ASN A 821 17.04 -12.37 -1.76
C ASN A 821 17.21 -11.19 -2.75
N VAL A 822 16.11 -10.70 -3.34
CA VAL A 822 16.13 -9.52 -4.22
C VAL A 822 16.52 -8.24 -3.47
N ASN A 823 16.19 -8.13 -2.18
CA ASN A 823 16.76 -7.15 -1.26
C ASN A 823 18.05 -7.70 -0.66
N ARG A 824 19.21 -7.14 -1.01
CA ARG A 824 20.50 -7.68 -0.57
C ARG A 824 21.00 -7.17 0.77
N TYR A 825 20.17 -6.44 1.52
CA TYR A 825 20.51 -5.91 2.85
C TYR A 825 19.43 -6.13 3.91
N TRP A 826 18.33 -6.83 3.59
CA TRP A 826 17.31 -7.16 4.59
C TRP A 826 17.84 -8.16 5.64
N TYR A 827 17.14 -8.26 6.77
CA TYR A 827 17.38 -9.30 7.77
C TYR A 827 16.12 -10.16 7.92
N ALA A 828 16.30 -11.48 8.04
CA ALA A 828 15.26 -12.44 8.38
C ALA A 828 14.00 -12.39 7.49
N ALA A 829 14.13 -12.12 6.19
CA ALA A 829 13.04 -11.92 5.22
C ALA A 829 12.02 -10.84 5.65
N ASN A 830 12.46 -9.84 6.43
CA ASN A 830 11.62 -8.89 7.15
C ASN A 830 10.63 -9.52 8.16
N ASN A 831 10.94 -10.71 8.67
CA ASN A 831 10.19 -11.42 9.70
C ASN A 831 11.13 -11.94 10.82
N PRO A 832 11.68 -11.02 11.63
CA PRO A 832 12.69 -11.34 12.65
C PRO A 832 12.20 -12.21 13.81
N TYR A 833 10.88 -12.42 13.94
CA TYR A 833 10.30 -13.34 14.92
C TYR A 833 10.05 -14.75 14.38
N ARG A 834 10.30 -14.99 13.08
CA ARG A 834 10.21 -16.30 12.44
C ARG A 834 11.56 -16.80 11.92
N PHE A 835 12.46 -15.92 11.54
CA PHE A 835 13.78 -16.30 11.01
C PHE A 835 14.92 -15.59 11.75
N THR A 836 16.08 -16.25 11.79
CA THR A 836 17.38 -15.66 12.18
C THR A 836 18.37 -15.83 11.02
N ASP A 837 19.50 -15.09 10.99
CA ASP A 837 20.57 -15.26 9.98
C ASP A 837 21.90 -15.66 10.66
N PRO A 838 22.16 -16.97 10.87
CA PRO A 838 23.22 -17.43 11.78
C PRO A 838 24.65 -17.07 11.38
N ASP A 839 24.92 -16.84 10.09
CA ASP A 839 26.23 -16.45 9.58
C ASP A 839 26.22 -15.19 8.69
N GLY A 840 25.12 -14.45 8.63
CA GLY A 840 25.03 -13.26 7.80
C GLY A 840 24.99 -13.58 6.30
N ARG A 841 24.32 -14.67 5.93
CA ARG A 841 24.13 -15.17 4.56
C ARG A 841 22.76 -15.80 4.32
N CYS A 842 22.14 -16.37 5.35
CA CYS A 842 21.06 -17.33 5.16
C CYS A 842 20.06 -17.36 6.32
N GLU A 843 18.82 -17.05 5.98
CA GLU A 843 17.67 -17.02 6.87
C GLU A 843 17.28 -18.46 7.27
N LYS A 844 17.16 -18.75 8.56
CA LYS A 844 16.71 -20.05 9.09
C LYS A 844 15.45 -19.89 9.93
N PRO A 845 14.41 -20.73 9.75
CA PRO A 845 13.23 -20.71 10.62
C PRO A 845 13.58 -20.96 12.10
N THR A 846 12.82 -20.38 13.03
CA THR A 846 12.96 -20.62 14.48
C THR A 846 13.01 -22.12 14.79
N GLY A 847 14.12 -22.59 15.39
CA GLY A 847 14.35 -24.00 15.70
C GLY A 847 14.82 -24.89 14.52
N SER A 848 15.09 -24.33 13.34
CA SER A 848 15.65 -25.04 12.18
C SER A 848 17.15 -24.89 12.06
N ASN A 849 17.87 -26.01 11.85
CA ASN A 849 19.27 -25.99 11.43
C ASN A 849 19.44 -25.77 9.92
N ILE A 850 18.37 -25.88 9.13
CA ILE A 850 18.36 -25.79 7.67
C ILE A 850 18.03 -24.35 7.23
N CYS A 851 18.78 -23.86 6.25
CA CYS A 851 18.47 -22.66 5.46
C CYS A 851 17.05 -22.68 4.87
N ALA A 852 16.41 -21.51 4.81
CA ALA A 852 15.17 -21.27 4.06
C ALA A 852 15.44 -21.17 2.54
N SER A 853 16.10 -22.19 1.97
CA SER A 853 16.30 -22.31 0.52
C SER A 853 14.94 -22.50 -0.16
N GLY A 854 14.43 -21.42 -0.76
CA GLY A 854 13.07 -21.32 -1.23
C GLY A 854 12.26 -20.40 -0.32
N GLY A 855 12.26 -19.11 -0.64
CA GLY A 855 11.36 -18.15 -0.02
C GLY A 855 9.92 -18.54 -0.33
N TYR A 856 9.11 -18.83 0.69
CA TYR A 856 7.69 -19.16 0.56
C TYR A 856 6.87 -17.89 0.24
N SER A 857 7.10 -17.34 -0.95
CA SER A 857 6.19 -16.41 -1.61
C SER A 857 4.83 -17.08 -1.73
N GLY A 858 3.78 -16.40 -1.26
CA GLY A 858 2.57 -17.07 -0.76
C GLY A 858 1.87 -17.99 -1.76
N SER A 859 1.69 -19.25 -1.39
CA SER A 859 0.67 -20.11 -1.99
C SER A 859 -0.71 -19.47 -1.82
N THR A 860 -1.42 -19.26 -2.92
CA THR A 860 -2.68 -18.50 -2.95
C THR A 860 -3.75 -19.11 -2.04
N PRO A 861 -4.59 -18.28 -1.37
CA PRO A 861 -5.66 -18.78 -0.51
C PRO A 861 -6.81 -19.36 -1.35
N GLN A 862 -6.77 -20.66 -1.64
CA GLN A 862 -7.91 -21.36 -2.23
C GLN A 862 -8.86 -21.84 -1.13
N GLY A 863 -9.87 -21.02 -0.84
CA GLY A 863 -10.87 -21.31 0.19
C GLY A 863 -11.74 -22.53 -0.14
N GLY A 864 -11.94 -23.40 0.86
CA GLY A 864 -12.80 -24.58 0.79
C GLY A 864 -13.15 -25.04 2.22
N ALA A 865 -14.42 -25.37 2.46
CA ALA A 865 -14.93 -25.57 3.83
C ALA A 865 -14.57 -26.94 4.43
N ALA A 866 -14.72 -27.00 5.75
CA ALA A 866 -14.55 -28.14 6.66
C ALA A 866 -14.80 -29.55 6.11
N GLY A 867 -13.88 -30.46 6.40
CA GLY A 867 -14.05 -31.90 6.24
C GLY A 867 -12.77 -32.68 6.57
N GLU A 868 -12.86 -33.73 7.37
CA GLU A 868 -11.72 -34.60 7.64
C GLU A 868 -11.34 -35.43 6.40
N LYS A 869 -10.04 -35.48 6.07
CA LYS A 869 -9.25 -36.71 6.29
C LYS A 869 -7.76 -36.53 6.06
N ARG A 870 -6.98 -37.28 6.83
CA ARG A 870 -5.53 -37.40 6.68
C ARG A 870 -5.21 -38.18 5.40
N SER A 871 -4.31 -37.65 4.57
CA SER A 871 -3.43 -38.49 3.74
C SER A 871 -2.03 -38.42 4.34
N ALA A 872 -1.51 -39.56 4.79
CA ALA A 872 -0.21 -39.61 5.45
C ALA A 872 0.93 -39.66 4.42
N SER A 873 1.63 -38.54 4.26
CA SER A 873 3.00 -38.50 3.71
C SER A 873 4.07 -38.28 4.80
N ALA A 874 3.66 -38.15 6.07
CA ALA A 874 4.53 -38.33 7.23
C ALA A 874 4.86 -39.84 7.36
N GLY A 875 5.87 -40.31 6.62
CA GLY A 875 6.06 -41.75 6.43
C GLY A 875 7.26 -42.21 5.61
N PHE A 876 8.40 -41.53 5.67
CA PHE A 876 9.70 -42.17 5.41
C PHE A 876 10.73 -41.72 6.46
N ALA A 877 11.57 -42.67 6.92
CA ALA A 877 12.47 -42.49 8.05
C ALA A 877 13.56 -41.43 7.75
N ALA A 878 14.08 -40.66 8.71
CA ALA A 878 14.50 -41.06 10.07
C ALA A 878 15.61 -42.13 10.09
N THR A 879 16.29 -42.32 8.96
CA THR A 879 17.55 -43.08 8.80
C THR A 879 18.41 -42.34 7.75
N SER A 880 19.54 -41.72 8.06
CA SER A 880 20.34 -41.71 9.30
C SER A 880 20.57 -40.28 9.83
N SER A 881 19.80 -39.86 10.83
CA SER A 881 20.04 -38.63 11.60
C SER A 881 21.17 -38.84 12.63
N ASN A 882 22.35 -39.25 12.16
CA ASN A 882 23.47 -39.63 13.03
C ASN A 882 24.82 -39.57 12.29
N ASN A 883 25.32 -38.36 12.04
CA ASN A 883 26.72 -38.14 11.67
C ASN A 883 27.09 -36.67 11.89
N GLY A 884 28.04 -36.40 12.79
CA GLY A 884 28.72 -35.11 12.94
C GLY A 884 29.69 -34.82 11.79
N PHE A 885 29.23 -35.07 10.57
CA PHE A 885 29.99 -35.11 9.31
C PHE A 885 29.24 -34.44 8.15
N VAL A 886 27.95 -34.10 8.34
CA VAL A 886 27.11 -33.37 7.36
C VAL A 886 26.85 -31.93 7.82
N SER A 887 27.01 -31.63 9.12
CA SER A 887 27.08 -30.27 9.69
C SER A 887 28.41 -29.56 9.38
N ALA A 888 29.06 -29.90 8.26
CA ALA A 888 30.37 -29.42 7.83
C ALA A 888 30.38 -28.99 6.35
N PHE A 889 29.20 -28.80 5.75
CA PHE A 889 29.00 -28.36 4.36
C PHE A 889 28.12 -27.10 4.23
N THR A 890 27.69 -26.51 5.35
CA THR A 890 26.90 -25.26 5.38
C THR A 890 27.75 -24.00 5.48
N ASP A 891 28.98 -24.10 6.00
CA ASP A 891 29.90 -22.97 6.16
C ASP A 891 30.63 -22.67 4.83
N ARG A 892 29.87 -22.30 3.78
CA ARG A 892 30.42 -21.92 2.46
C ARG A 892 31.20 -20.61 2.56
N ASN A 893 32.49 -20.76 2.84
CA ASN A 893 33.49 -19.70 2.89
C ASN A 893 33.45 -18.78 1.64
N TRP A 894 33.57 -17.47 1.85
CA TRP A 894 33.46 -16.43 0.80
C TRP A 894 34.51 -16.55 -0.33
N LEU A 895 35.58 -17.31 -0.09
CA LEU A 895 36.74 -17.37 -0.99
C LEU A 895 36.51 -18.19 -2.26
N THR A 896 35.57 -19.14 -2.27
CA THR A 896 35.38 -20.06 -3.41
C THR A 896 34.53 -19.48 -4.55
N GLY A 897 33.88 -18.33 -4.36
CA GLY A 897 33.51 -17.46 -5.48
C GLY A 897 32.12 -17.59 -6.10
N ASP A 898 31.17 -18.36 -5.54
CA ASP A 898 29.75 -18.13 -5.80
C ASP A 898 28.84 -18.44 -4.58
N GLY A 899 28.05 -17.44 -4.18
CA GLY A 899 27.00 -17.59 -3.17
C GLY A 899 25.66 -17.99 -3.81
N SER A 900 25.67 -18.87 -4.81
CA SER A 900 24.49 -19.22 -5.58
C SER A 900 24.17 -20.72 -5.52
N LEU A 901 22.92 -21.03 -5.84
CA LEU A 901 22.48 -22.39 -6.20
C LEU A 901 22.61 -22.65 -7.72
N THR A 902 23.23 -21.74 -8.47
CA THR A 902 23.33 -21.84 -9.95
C THR A 902 24.58 -22.54 -10.48
N ASP A 903 25.65 -22.73 -9.70
CA ASP A 903 26.81 -23.54 -10.16
C ASP A 903 26.75 -24.99 -9.65
N PHE A 904 26.17 -25.85 -10.49
CA PHE A 904 26.26 -27.31 -10.39
C PHE A 904 27.35 -27.92 -11.30
N GLY A 905 28.16 -27.07 -11.95
CA GLY A 905 29.28 -27.46 -12.82
C GLY A 905 30.58 -27.65 -12.04
N ALA A 906 31.02 -26.65 -11.28
CA ALA A 906 32.36 -26.61 -10.67
C ALA A 906 32.62 -27.70 -9.61
N ILE A 907 31.64 -27.98 -8.73
CA ILE A 907 31.81 -28.93 -7.61
C ILE A 907 31.85 -30.41 -8.09
N ALA A 908 31.73 -30.66 -9.40
CA ALA A 908 31.80 -31.99 -9.99
C ALA A 908 33.17 -32.67 -9.88
N HIS A 909 34.25 -31.91 -9.74
CA HIS A 909 35.62 -32.41 -9.98
C HIS A 909 36.35 -32.85 -8.71
N ASP A 910 36.34 -32.03 -7.65
CA ASP A 910 37.38 -32.12 -6.61
C ASP A 910 37.01 -32.91 -5.34
N VAL A 911 35.74 -33.30 -5.20
CA VAL A 911 35.23 -34.00 -4.01
C VAL A 911 34.88 -35.48 -4.28
N TRP A 912 34.73 -35.88 -5.55
CA TRP A 912 34.12 -37.18 -5.91
C TRP A 912 35.07 -38.27 -6.44
N TYR A 913 36.34 -37.97 -6.68
CA TYR A 913 37.31 -38.98 -7.15
C TYR A 913 38.02 -39.85 -6.08
N PRO A 914 38.10 -39.51 -4.78
CA PRO A 914 38.68 -40.40 -3.77
C PRO A 914 37.78 -41.54 -3.28
N LEU A 915 36.53 -41.64 -3.74
CA LEU A 915 35.51 -42.54 -3.15
C LEU A 915 34.92 -43.58 -4.12
N LEU A 916 35.59 -43.82 -5.26
CA LEU A 916 35.12 -44.75 -6.31
C LEU A 916 35.82 -46.11 -6.31
N ASP A 917 36.73 -46.36 -5.36
CA ASP A 917 37.53 -47.59 -5.26
C ASP A 917 36.98 -48.56 -4.17
N MET A 918 35.65 -48.55 -3.98
CA MET A 918 34.95 -49.51 -3.10
C MET A 918 34.17 -50.54 -3.94
N PRO A 919 34.26 -51.84 -3.61
CA PRO A 919 33.58 -52.89 -4.38
C PRO A 919 32.04 -52.84 -4.26
N GLU A 920 31.38 -53.57 -5.16
CA GLU A 920 29.94 -53.57 -5.40
C GLU A 920 29.08 -53.66 -4.12
N GLY A 921 28.15 -52.72 -3.93
CA GLY A 921 27.10 -52.83 -2.90
C GLY A 921 26.44 -51.52 -2.41
N ALA A 922 27.10 -50.37 -2.54
CA ALA A 922 26.63 -49.11 -1.94
C ALA A 922 25.57 -48.37 -2.79
N GLY A 923 24.30 -48.73 -2.64
CA GLY A 923 23.17 -48.12 -3.35
C GLY A 923 22.81 -46.69 -2.91
N PHE A 924 23.56 -45.68 -3.36
CA PHE A 924 23.34 -44.27 -3.01
C PHE A 924 22.33 -43.57 -3.95
N LYS A 925 21.23 -43.03 -3.39
CA LYS A 925 20.23 -42.22 -4.12
C LYS A 925 20.27 -40.76 -3.64
N LEU A 926 20.69 -39.85 -4.52
CA LEU A 926 20.62 -38.40 -4.25
C LEU A 926 19.24 -37.83 -4.57
N ALA A 927 18.71 -37.00 -3.67
CA ALA A 927 17.51 -36.21 -3.88
C ALA A 927 17.86 -34.94 -4.67
N GLY A 928 17.63 -34.98 -5.99
CA GLY A 928 18.01 -33.89 -6.90
C GLY A 928 17.92 -34.35 -8.36
N GLY A 929 16.71 -34.50 -8.88
CA GLY A 929 16.44 -35.25 -10.12
C GLY A 929 17.04 -34.68 -11.41
N GLY A 930 17.55 -33.44 -11.42
CA GLY A 930 18.11 -32.79 -12.62
C GLY A 930 19.45 -33.39 -13.05
N LEU A 931 20.52 -33.13 -12.30
CA LEU A 931 21.89 -33.48 -12.71
C LEU A 931 22.08 -34.99 -12.90
N MET A 932 21.44 -35.81 -12.06
CA MET A 932 21.45 -37.26 -12.23
C MET A 932 20.72 -37.70 -13.50
N ALA A 933 19.59 -37.10 -13.88
CA ALA A 933 18.94 -37.44 -15.14
C ALA A 933 19.79 -37.08 -16.37
N VAL A 934 20.50 -35.93 -16.33
CA VAL A 934 21.40 -35.50 -17.41
C VAL A 934 22.62 -36.43 -17.51
N ARG A 935 23.31 -36.72 -16.41
CA ARG A 935 24.46 -37.65 -16.42
C ARG A 935 24.06 -39.07 -16.82
N LEU A 936 22.92 -39.57 -16.33
CA LEU A 936 22.42 -40.90 -16.64
C LEU A 936 21.96 -41.02 -18.10
N GLY A 937 21.34 -39.96 -18.65
CA GLY A 937 21.06 -39.82 -20.07
C GLY A 937 22.34 -39.90 -20.91
N ARG A 938 23.34 -39.06 -20.59
CA ARG A 938 24.64 -39.05 -21.27
C ARG A 938 25.37 -40.39 -21.20
N MET A 939 25.43 -41.04 -20.03
CA MET A 939 26.00 -42.39 -19.91
C MET A 939 25.30 -43.42 -20.79
N GLY A 940 23.97 -43.29 -20.98
CA GLY A 940 23.24 -44.15 -21.91
C GLY A 940 23.59 -43.87 -23.37
N GLU A 941 23.73 -42.59 -23.72
CA GLU A 941 24.15 -42.19 -25.07
C GLU A 941 25.58 -42.64 -25.38
N ASP A 942 26.52 -42.40 -24.47
CA ASP A 942 27.93 -42.81 -24.59
C ASP A 942 28.04 -44.34 -24.77
N ALA A 943 27.26 -45.13 -24.01
CA ALA A 943 27.19 -46.59 -24.17
C ALA A 943 26.60 -47.04 -25.52
N VAL A 944 25.52 -46.39 -25.98
CA VAL A 944 24.94 -46.65 -27.31
C VAL A 944 25.93 -46.28 -28.41
N ARG A 945 26.63 -45.14 -28.31
CA ARG A 945 27.62 -44.68 -29.28
C ARG A 945 28.90 -45.53 -29.31
N ALA A 946 29.23 -46.21 -28.20
CA ALA A 946 30.34 -47.16 -28.14
C ALA A 946 30.02 -48.51 -28.83
N ALA A 947 28.73 -48.88 -28.94
CA ALA A 947 28.30 -50.16 -29.52
C ALA A 947 27.65 -50.04 -30.92
N TYR A 948 27.09 -48.88 -31.26
CA TYR A 948 26.29 -48.66 -32.47
C TYR A 948 26.63 -47.32 -33.13
N ASP A 949 26.81 -47.33 -34.46
CA ASP A 949 26.85 -46.10 -35.24
C ASP A 949 25.43 -45.51 -35.39
N ILE A 950 25.09 -44.61 -34.47
CA ILE A 950 23.85 -43.81 -34.51
C ILE A 950 24.01 -42.47 -35.27
N GLY A 951 25.17 -42.22 -35.88
CA GLY A 951 25.46 -41.01 -36.64
C GLY A 951 25.62 -39.74 -35.81
N GLY A 952 25.58 -38.58 -36.48
CA GLY A 952 25.82 -37.26 -35.88
C GLY A 952 24.58 -36.68 -35.18
N LYS A 953 24.77 -35.70 -34.27
CA LYS A 953 23.64 -34.90 -33.78
C LYS A 953 23.37 -33.75 -34.74
N GLU A 954 22.19 -33.77 -35.35
CA GLU A 954 21.73 -32.74 -36.28
C GLU A 954 20.44 -32.09 -35.78
N PHE A 955 20.18 -30.86 -36.23
CA PHE A 955 18.96 -30.13 -35.90
C PHE A 955 17.98 -30.15 -37.07
N PHE A 956 16.70 -30.36 -36.78
CA PHE A 956 15.62 -30.14 -37.74
C PHE A 956 14.46 -29.33 -37.13
N VAL A 957 13.64 -28.72 -37.99
CA VAL A 957 12.43 -27.99 -37.58
C VAL A 957 11.21 -28.76 -38.05
N LEU A 958 10.35 -29.16 -37.12
CA LEU A 958 9.07 -29.81 -37.43
C LEU A 958 7.93 -29.05 -36.75
N ASN A 959 6.90 -28.68 -37.52
CA ASN A 959 5.71 -27.97 -37.03
C ASN A 959 6.08 -26.70 -36.21
N GLY A 960 7.05 -25.92 -36.69
CA GLY A 960 7.53 -24.70 -36.04
C GLY A 960 8.36 -24.92 -34.77
N ARG A 961 8.84 -26.14 -34.50
CA ARG A 961 9.65 -26.46 -33.31
C ARG A 961 11.01 -27.02 -33.71
N LEU A 962 12.07 -26.50 -33.10
CA LEU A 962 13.40 -27.08 -33.19
C LEU A 962 13.45 -28.44 -32.48
N ARG A 963 14.17 -29.38 -33.09
CA ARG A 963 14.31 -30.77 -32.67
C ARG A 963 15.75 -31.23 -32.92
N MET A 964 16.26 -32.05 -32.01
CA MET A 964 17.63 -32.58 -32.01
C MET A 964 17.59 -33.98 -31.39
N PRO A 965 17.57 -35.05 -32.20
CA PRO A 965 17.68 -36.41 -31.69
C PRO A 965 19.12 -36.69 -31.24
N ASP A 966 19.31 -37.74 -30.44
CA ASP A 966 20.63 -38.17 -30.01
C ASP A 966 21.52 -38.69 -31.16
N GLY A 967 20.95 -39.04 -32.32
CA GLY A 967 21.72 -39.22 -33.57
C GLY A 967 20.86 -39.33 -34.83
N ILE A 968 21.41 -38.95 -35.99
CA ILE A 968 20.90 -39.27 -37.33
C ILE A 968 22.05 -39.86 -38.16
N ASN A 969 21.82 -41.01 -38.78
CA ASN A 969 22.73 -41.61 -39.75
C ASN A 969 22.01 -41.78 -41.09
N TRP A 970 22.19 -40.80 -41.97
CA TRP A 970 21.62 -40.78 -43.32
C TRP A 970 22.10 -41.94 -44.22
N THR A 971 23.30 -42.47 -43.98
CA THR A 971 23.87 -43.58 -44.77
C THR A 971 23.23 -44.91 -44.42
N LEU A 972 22.93 -45.13 -43.14
CA LEU A 972 22.22 -46.31 -42.65
C LEU A 972 20.68 -46.15 -42.70
N GLY A 973 20.18 -44.96 -43.06
CA GLY A 973 18.74 -44.68 -43.11
C GLY A 973 18.08 -44.61 -41.73
N THR A 974 18.77 -44.09 -40.70
CA THR A 974 18.28 -44.15 -39.31
C THR A 974 18.25 -42.80 -38.60
N ILE A 975 17.29 -42.65 -37.69
CA ILE A 975 17.26 -41.67 -36.60
C ILE A 975 17.25 -42.42 -35.27
N SER A 976 17.97 -41.91 -34.27
CA SER A 976 18.17 -42.56 -32.97
C SER A 976 17.95 -41.61 -31.81
N GLU A 977 17.30 -42.08 -30.74
CA GLU A 977 17.12 -41.35 -29.48
C GLU A 977 17.43 -42.28 -28.30
N VAL A 978 18.08 -41.74 -27.24
CA VAL A 978 18.48 -42.53 -26.08
C VAL A 978 17.78 -42.05 -24.81
N LYS A 979 17.16 -42.98 -24.08
CA LYS A 979 16.33 -42.70 -22.89
C LYS A 979 16.65 -43.69 -21.76
N ASN A 980 17.74 -43.39 -21.04
CA ASN A 980 18.22 -44.17 -19.89
C ASN A 980 17.39 -43.94 -18.60
N THR A 981 16.06 -44.11 -18.68
CA THR A 981 15.12 -43.89 -17.56
C THR A 981 14.47 -45.18 -17.07
N GLN A 982 14.05 -45.23 -15.79
CA GLN A 982 13.36 -46.40 -15.22
C GLN A 982 11.92 -46.59 -15.72
N SER A 983 11.33 -45.54 -16.32
CA SER A 983 10.03 -45.59 -17.00
C SER A 983 10.03 -44.60 -18.17
N LEU A 984 9.25 -44.90 -19.20
CA LEU A 984 9.17 -44.08 -20.41
C LEU A 984 7.75 -44.06 -20.99
N SER A 985 7.23 -42.86 -21.19
CA SER A 985 5.93 -42.61 -21.82
C SER A 985 6.11 -42.13 -23.26
N TYR A 986 5.12 -42.37 -24.13
CA TYR A 986 5.16 -41.85 -25.50
C TYR A 986 5.02 -40.31 -25.50
N THR A 987 6.14 -39.60 -25.48
CA THR A 987 6.18 -38.13 -25.41
C THR A 987 5.81 -37.48 -26.75
N ARG A 988 5.59 -36.16 -26.75
CA ARG A 988 5.41 -35.40 -28.01
C ARG A 988 6.71 -35.40 -28.84
N GLN A 989 7.87 -35.34 -28.20
CA GLN A 989 9.18 -35.43 -28.87
C GLN A 989 9.32 -36.74 -29.66
N LEU A 990 9.01 -37.88 -29.04
CA LEU A 990 9.06 -39.19 -29.73
C LEU A 990 8.08 -39.27 -30.90
N ARG A 991 6.88 -38.67 -30.81
CA ARG A 991 5.94 -38.56 -31.95
C ARG A 991 6.44 -37.63 -33.05
N ASP A 992 7.09 -36.53 -32.70
CA ASP A 992 7.72 -35.64 -33.68
C ASP A 992 8.83 -36.40 -34.44
N TYR A 993 9.57 -37.29 -33.77
CA TYR A 993 10.63 -38.11 -34.39
C TYR A 993 10.08 -39.24 -35.27
N VAL A 994 9.03 -39.95 -34.83
CA VAL A 994 8.28 -40.88 -35.70
C VAL A 994 7.79 -40.16 -36.97
N SER A 995 7.21 -38.97 -36.80
CA SER A 995 6.69 -38.17 -37.93
C SER A 995 7.80 -37.76 -38.91
N PHE A 996 8.96 -37.35 -38.39
CA PHE A 996 10.14 -37.03 -39.20
C PHE A 996 10.72 -38.26 -39.90
N SER A 997 10.84 -39.39 -39.20
CA SER A 997 11.38 -40.64 -39.75
C SER A 997 10.57 -41.13 -40.95
N LYS A 998 9.24 -41.22 -40.80
CA LYS A 998 8.30 -41.59 -41.88
C LYS A 998 8.31 -40.60 -43.05
N ALA A 999 8.48 -39.30 -42.80
CA ALA A 999 8.53 -38.29 -43.85
C ALA A 999 9.82 -38.35 -44.69
N ASN A 1000 10.91 -38.91 -44.15
CA ASN A 1000 12.22 -38.99 -44.81
C ASN A 1000 12.65 -40.42 -45.17
N GLY A 1001 11.80 -41.43 -44.92
CA GLY A 1001 12.11 -42.84 -45.21
C GLY A 1001 13.16 -43.45 -44.27
N LEU A 1002 13.24 -42.99 -43.03
CA LEU A 1002 14.20 -43.46 -42.02
C LEU A 1002 13.53 -44.42 -41.02
N ASP A 1003 14.30 -45.38 -40.50
CA ASP A 1003 13.95 -46.14 -39.29
C ASP A 1003 14.18 -45.28 -38.03
N PHE A 1004 13.27 -45.34 -37.05
CA PHE A 1004 13.47 -44.71 -35.74
C PHE A 1004 13.82 -45.75 -34.66
N TYR A 1005 15.07 -45.70 -34.18
CA TYR A 1005 15.56 -46.51 -33.07
C TYR A 1005 15.46 -45.75 -31.74
N LEU A 1006 14.80 -46.36 -30.75
CA LEU A 1006 14.67 -45.82 -29.41
C LEU A 1006 15.41 -46.72 -28.41
N TYR A 1007 16.59 -46.28 -27.99
CA TYR A 1007 17.41 -47.02 -27.03
C TYR A 1007 16.94 -46.72 -25.60
N VAL A 1008 16.51 -47.74 -24.87
CA VAL A 1008 15.97 -47.63 -23.51
C VAL A 1008 16.79 -48.44 -22.51
N ARG A 1009 16.68 -48.12 -21.23
CA ARG A 1009 17.30 -48.93 -20.18
C ARG A 1009 16.71 -50.36 -20.16
N PRO A 1010 17.53 -51.42 -20.05
CA PRO A 1010 17.07 -52.78 -19.77
C PRO A 1010 16.04 -52.83 -18.63
N GLY A 1011 14.86 -53.38 -18.93
CA GLY A 1011 13.75 -53.50 -17.96
C GLY A 1011 13.00 -52.20 -17.64
N ALA A 1012 13.15 -51.14 -18.44
CA ALA A 1012 12.37 -49.90 -18.28
C ALA A 1012 10.84 -50.13 -18.39
N LYS A 1013 10.06 -49.43 -17.57
CA LYS A 1013 8.59 -49.47 -17.64
C LYS A 1013 8.05 -48.61 -18.79
N ILE A 1014 7.86 -49.23 -19.94
CA ILE A 1014 7.32 -48.62 -21.17
C ILE A 1014 5.79 -48.49 -21.10
N SER A 1015 5.24 -47.31 -21.39
CA SER A 1015 3.79 -47.07 -21.38
C SER A 1015 3.05 -47.78 -22.53
N ALA A 1016 1.79 -48.16 -22.35
CA ALA A 1016 1.00 -48.86 -23.38
C ALA A 1016 0.92 -48.14 -24.74
N PRO A 1017 0.76 -46.79 -24.84
CA PRO A 1017 0.83 -46.09 -26.13
C PRO A 1017 2.20 -46.16 -26.81
N LEU A 1018 3.29 -46.37 -26.07
CA LEU A 1018 4.63 -46.54 -26.63
C LEU A 1018 4.84 -47.98 -27.13
N ARG A 1019 4.33 -48.98 -26.39
CA ARG A 1019 4.21 -50.38 -26.87
C ARG A 1019 3.33 -50.50 -28.12
N GLN A 1020 2.31 -49.67 -28.28
CA GLN A 1020 1.47 -49.64 -29.48
C GLN A 1020 2.21 -49.07 -30.70
N ALA A 1021 3.08 -48.06 -30.52
CA ALA A 1021 3.93 -47.55 -31.60
C ALA A 1021 4.98 -48.60 -32.02
N GLU A 1022 5.61 -49.27 -31.05
CA GLU A 1022 6.51 -50.39 -31.28
C GLU A 1022 5.83 -51.54 -32.06
N ALA A 1023 4.64 -51.97 -31.62
CA ALA A 1023 3.86 -53.02 -32.30
C ALA A 1023 3.31 -52.62 -33.68
N ALA A 1024 3.25 -51.32 -34.00
CA ALA A 1024 2.88 -50.80 -35.31
C ALA A 1024 4.07 -50.71 -36.29
N GLY A 1025 5.31 -50.93 -35.81
CA GLY A 1025 6.53 -50.68 -36.58
C GLY A 1025 6.94 -49.21 -36.66
N ASP A 1026 6.32 -48.32 -35.87
CA ASP A 1026 6.63 -46.89 -35.85
C ASP A 1026 7.95 -46.57 -35.12
N ILE A 1027 8.38 -47.46 -34.21
CA ILE A 1027 9.58 -47.31 -33.38
C ILE A 1027 10.19 -48.69 -33.15
N VAL A 1028 11.49 -48.87 -33.44
CA VAL A 1028 12.22 -50.07 -33.01
C VAL A 1028 12.89 -49.79 -31.67
N ILE A 1029 12.33 -50.36 -30.60
CA ILE A 1029 12.91 -50.23 -29.26
C ILE A 1029 14.09 -51.20 -29.12
N LYS A 1030 15.20 -50.70 -28.59
CA LYS A 1030 16.42 -51.48 -28.31
C LYS A 1030 16.85 -51.24 -26.86
N ASP A 1031 17.49 -52.22 -26.25
CA ASP A 1031 18.16 -52.00 -24.97
C ASP A 1031 19.47 -51.21 -25.16
N ILE A 1032 19.78 -50.34 -24.20
CA ILE A 1032 21.10 -49.72 -24.00
C ILE A 1032 22.07 -50.83 -23.54
N PRO A 1033 23.28 -50.92 -24.12
CA PRO A 1033 24.31 -51.89 -23.72
C PRO A 1033 24.71 -51.82 -22.23
#